data_AF-A0A1H5TVG7-F1
#
_entry.id   AF-A0A1H5TVG7-F1
#
_cell.length_a   1.000
_cell.length_b   1.000
_cell.length_c   1.000
_cell.angle_alpha   90.00
_cell.angle_beta   90.00
_cell.angle_gamma   90.00
#
_symmetry.space_group_name_H-M   'P 1'
#
loop_
_entity.id
_entity.type
_entity.pdbx_description
1 polymer ?
#
loop_
_entity_poly.entity_id
_entity_poly.type
_entity_poly.pdbx_seq_one_letter_code
_entity_poly.pdbx_strand_id
1 'polypeptide(L)'
;MLDYIIVQAGGKGSRMQVLTRNKPKALVPVNNLPMIFHLFKKYPEKKYIIIGDYKFDVLERYLREFATVDYKLVSGTGHAGTCAGLSDALSYVPDGERFMLIWCDLVLSDDYEIPETDNNIIGISKDFTCRWKYENNEFVEERSDEYGVAGHFIFKDKSFINDIPADGEFVRYLKGKGLKFEEQPLYRTKEYGLYSEWNKLPKMRCRPFNKITIDNDKVIKEGIDEQGKRLAIRECAWYQKMQGKNFDGIPAIYSYDPLVMELVDGKNIYEYTYLPTEQKKYVLEKIIGKLKEIHQMESAPYDEESYRVAYLDKTYDRLKKVRNLVPFANDPVVTINGRECRNIFFHKEEVERLVMQYAPREFVLIHGDCTFSNTVLRHDSDPVFIDPRGYFGNTEFYGDAAYDWVKLYYSLFSNYDQFNLKRFSLDIREKDVTLDIGSNSWENMEEYFFDLLEGEVTRRQVKILLAIIWLSLTTYAWEDYDSICGAFYNGLYYLEEALGMESAYSYFSRNMNFINSALRGISMSEMDRLILDCEKALKGGHKVIASGLGKNVPICEKFEGTMVSLGLDARFLHTNSAVHGEMGLVHPGDVLIILTKSGSTTESVYLAELIKKRKGVKLWLMSCNENGSVVKYADNKLIIPLEHEGDPWNIIPNNSTTCFLIVLQMIAMQLARRMDVSLDRFKENHPGGAIGEILSVEN
;
A
#
# COMPACT_ATOMS: atom_id res chain seq x y z
N MET A 1 0.13 -5.05 -51.47
CA MET A 1 0.73 -4.99 -50.12
C MET A 1 -0.39 -5.22 -49.12
N LEU A 2 -0.17 -5.95 -48.02
CA LEU A 2 -1.21 -6.18 -46.99
C LEU A 2 -0.96 -5.22 -45.83
N ASP A 3 -1.83 -4.23 -45.65
CA ASP A 3 -1.65 -3.19 -44.63
C ASP A 3 -2.66 -3.30 -43.47
N TYR A 4 -3.77 -4.00 -43.68
CA TYR A 4 -4.88 -4.10 -42.72
C TYR A 4 -5.00 -5.51 -42.13
N ILE A 5 -5.12 -5.59 -40.81
CA ILE A 5 -5.37 -6.83 -40.07
C ILE A 5 -6.64 -6.65 -39.24
N ILE A 6 -7.67 -7.41 -39.57
CA ILE A 6 -8.88 -7.55 -38.77
C ILE A 6 -8.67 -8.67 -37.76
N VAL A 7 -8.78 -8.35 -36.48
CA VAL A 7 -8.66 -9.31 -35.37
C VAL A 7 -10.04 -9.57 -34.78
N GLN A 8 -10.55 -10.78 -34.93
CA GLN A 8 -11.78 -11.21 -34.29
C GLN A 8 -11.47 -11.68 -32.85
N ALA A 9 -11.58 -10.73 -31.91
CA ALA A 9 -11.37 -10.92 -30.47
C ALA A 9 -12.68 -11.18 -29.70
N GLY A 10 -13.82 -11.25 -30.40
CA GLY A 10 -15.14 -11.52 -29.82
C GLY A 10 -15.32 -12.94 -29.27
N GLY A 11 -16.28 -13.09 -28.36
CA GLY A 11 -16.65 -14.28 -27.63
C GLY A 11 -16.24 -14.24 -26.16
N LYS A 12 -17.12 -14.74 -25.28
CA LYS A 12 -16.91 -14.85 -23.83
C LYS A 12 -15.66 -15.66 -23.42
N GLY A 13 -15.12 -16.48 -24.33
CA GLY A 13 -14.00 -17.37 -24.03
C GLY A 13 -14.33 -18.38 -22.92
N SER A 14 -15.58 -18.87 -22.86
CA SER A 14 -16.06 -19.76 -21.79
C SER A 14 -15.19 -21.00 -21.55
N ARG A 15 -14.52 -21.50 -22.60
CA ARG A 15 -13.58 -22.63 -22.54
C ARG A 15 -12.27 -22.30 -21.80
N MET A 16 -11.99 -21.02 -21.56
CA MET A 16 -10.85 -20.53 -20.77
C MET A 16 -11.19 -20.32 -19.27
N GLN A 17 -12.44 -20.63 -18.89
CA GLN A 17 -12.90 -20.68 -17.49
C GLN A 17 -12.62 -19.38 -16.73
N VAL A 18 -11.87 -19.45 -15.63
CA VAL A 18 -11.60 -18.32 -14.72
C VAL A 18 -10.77 -17.21 -15.37
N LEU A 19 -9.99 -17.52 -16.42
CA LEU A 19 -9.06 -16.56 -17.05
C LEU A 19 -9.79 -15.40 -17.76
N THR A 20 -11.05 -15.60 -18.15
CA THR A 20 -11.87 -14.56 -18.80
C THR A 20 -12.91 -13.97 -17.86
N ARG A 21 -12.79 -14.15 -16.54
CA ARG A 21 -13.78 -13.61 -15.58
C ARG A 21 -13.84 -12.08 -15.60
N ASN A 22 -12.68 -11.42 -15.54
CA ASN A 22 -12.60 -9.96 -15.45
C ASN A 22 -12.17 -9.30 -16.77
N LYS A 23 -11.74 -10.08 -17.77
CA LYS A 23 -11.15 -9.59 -19.02
C LYS A 23 -11.58 -10.42 -20.24
N PRO A 24 -11.54 -9.85 -21.46
CA PRO A 24 -11.77 -10.62 -22.68
C PRO A 24 -10.66 -11.61 -22.98
N LYS A 25 -10.95 -12.65 -23.78
CA LYS A 25 -9.98 -13.69 -24.16
C LYS A 25 -8.71 -13.12 -24.80
N ALA A 26 -8.83 -12.04 -25.59
CA ALA A 26 -7.71 -11.38 -26.25
C ALA A 26 -6.66 -10.80 -25.29
N LEU A 27 -7.05 -10.53 -24.04
CA LEU A 27 -6.17 -10.03 -22.99
C LEU A 27 -5.65 -11.13 -22.05
N VAL A 28 -5.96 -12.40 -22.30
CA VAL A 28 -5.38 -13.49 -21.52
C VAL A 28 -3.88 -13.60 -21.87
N PRO A 29 -2.98 -13.58 -20.88
CA PRO A 29 -1.54 -13.66 -21.15
C PRO A 29 -1.14 -15.04 -21.66
N VAL A 30 -0.35 -15.09 -22.72
CA VAL A 30 0.32 -16.28 -23.25
C VAL A 30 1.80 -15.95 -23.34
N ASN A 31 2.66 -16.75 -22.70
CA ASN A 31 4.11 -16.46 -22.59
C ASN A 31 4.41 -15.04 -22.08
N ASN A 32 3.66 -14.57 -21.07
CA ASN A 32 3.74 -13.21 -20.48
C ASN A 32 3.54 -12.07 -21.46
N LEU A 33 2.67 -12.29 -22.45
CA LEU A 33 2.20 -11.25 -23.33
C LEU A 33 0.71 -11.50 -23.61
N PRO A 34 -0.19 -10.50 -23.52
CA PRO A 34 -1.58 -10.68 -23.89
C PRO A 34 -1.69 -11.22 -25.32
N MET A 35 -2.61 -12.17 -25.57
CA MET A 35 -2.68 -12.86 -26.88
C MET A 35 -2.63 -11.92 -28.08
N ILE A 36 -3.40 -10.82 -28.05
CA ILE A 36 -3.45 -9.87 -29.17
C ILE A 36 -2.11 -9.15 -29.42
N PHE A 37 -1.29 -8.97 -28.39
CA PHE A 37 0.01 -8.30 -28.50
C PHE A 37 1.06 -9.15 -29.23
N HIS A 38 0.86 -10.47 -29.36
CA HIS A 38 1.72 -11.30 -30.22
C HIS A 38 1.65 -10.85 -31.68
N LEU A 39 0.45 -10.50 -32.16
CA LEU A 39 0.29 -9.94 -33.51
C LEU A 39 0.92 -8.55 -33.62
N PHE A 40 0.67 -7.67 -32.65
CA PHE A 40 1.27 -6.33 -32.64
C PHE A 40 2.80 -6.36 -32.68
N LYS A 41 3.40 -7.31 -31.95
CA LYS A 41 4.86 -7.51 -31.94
C LYS A 41 5.36 -8.06 -33.28
N LYS A 42 4.62 -8.97 -33.91
CA LYS A 42 5.01 -9.59 -35.19
C LYS A 42 4.86 -8.62 -36.37
N TYR A 43 3.82 -7.79 -36.37
CA TYR A 43 3.54 -6.81 -37.43
C TYR A 43 3.25 -5.41 -36.85
N PRO A 44 4.26 -4.70 -36.31
CA PRO A 44 4.09 -3.40 -35.67
C PRO A 44 3.67 -2.28 -36.64
N GLU A 45 3.98 -2.42 -37.92
CA GLU A 45 3.70 -1.44 -38.98
C GLU A 45 2.29 -1.54 -39.59
N LYS A 46 1.51 -2.55 -39.22
CA LYS A 46 0.17 -2.80 -39.78
C LYS A 46 -0.92 -2.04 -39.02
N LYS A 47 -2.03 -1.80 -39.71
CA LYS A 47 -3.23 -1.17 -39.15
C LYS A 47 -4.19 -2.24 -38.67
N TYR A 48 -4.59 -2.17 -37.41
CA TYR A 48 -5.43 -3.17 -36.78
C TYR A 48 -6.89 -2.71 -36.67
N ILE A 49 -7.82 -3.61 -36.98
CA ILE A 49 -9.25 -3.42 -36.72
C ILE A 49 -9.69 -4.54 -35.80
N ILE A 50 -9.93 -4.21 -34.54
CA ILE A 50 -10.09 -5.19 -33.46
C ILE A 50 -11.57 -5.26 -33.10
N ILE A 51 -12.15 -6.43 -33.24
CA ILE A 51 -13.56 -6.68 -32.92
C ILE A 51 -13.65 -7.28 -31.52
N GLY A 52 -14.39 -6.64 -30.62
CA GLY A 52 -14.66 -7.17 -29.28
C GLY A 52 -16.14 -7.09 -28.91
N ASP A 53 -16.57 -7.90 -27.95
CA ASP A 53 -17.96 -7.95 -27.45
C ASP A 53 -18.00 -8.02 -25.90
N TYR A 54 -17.56 -9.14 -25.34
CA TYR A 54 -17.54 -9.43 -23.91
C TYR A 54 -16.44 -8.61 -23.23
N LYS A 55 -16.82 -7.83 -22.21
CA LYS A 55 -15.90 -6.92 -21.49
C LYS A 55 -15.19 -5.95 -22.46
N PHE A 56 -15.91 -5.46 -23.47
CA PHE A 56 -15.40 -4.53 -24.48
C PHE A 56 -14.78 -3.27 -23.86
N ASP A 57 -15.38 -2.74 -22.79
CA ASP A 57 -14.87 -1.58 -22.04
C ASP A 57 -13.49 -1.87 -21.40
N VAL A 58 -13.23 -3.11 -20.96
CA VAL A 58 -11.93 -3.51 -20.43
C VAL A 58 -10.90 -3.59 -21.56
N LEU A 59 -11.28 -4.18 -22.70
CA LEU A 59 -10.42 -4.23 -23.90
C LEU A 59 -10.03 -2.82 -24.36
N GLU A 60 -11.01 -1.93 -24.47
CA GLU A 60 -10.80 -0.54 -24.91
C GLU A 60 -9.81 0.18 -23.99
N ARG A 61 -10.06 0.16 -22.69
CA ARG A 61 -9.23 0.86 -21.69
C ARG A 61 -7.82 0.29 -21.64
N TYR A 62 -7.67 -1.02 -21.77
CA TYR A 62 -6.36 -1.68 -21.75
C TYR A 62 -5.54 -1.35 -23.00
N LEU A 63 -6.13 -1.46 -24.20
CA LEU A 63 -5.43 -1.13 -25.44
C LEU A 63 -5.06 0.34 -25.51
N ARG A 64 -5.92 1.24 -25.02
CA ARG A 64 -5.64 2.68 -24.98
C ARG A 64 -4.37 3.01 -24.19
N GLU A 65 -4.09 2.26 -23.13
CA GLU A 65 -2.92 2.50 -22.28
C GLU A 65 -1.66 1.79 -22.80
N PHE A 66 -1.78 0.59 -23.37
CA PHE A 66 -0.62 -0.27 -23.65
C PHE A 66 -0.34 -0.54 -25.14
N ALA A 67 -1.30 -0.37 -26.04
CA ALA A 67 -1.08 -0.64 -27.45
C ALA A 67 -0.25 0.47 -28.11
N THR A 68 0.76 0.08 -28.88
CA THR A 68 1.66 1.00 -29.60
C THR A 68 1.43 1.02 -31.12
N VAL A 69 0.51 0.19 -31.62
CA VAL A 69 0.16 0.07 -33.05
C VAL A 69 -1.00 1.00 -33.42
N ASP A 70 -1.17 1.29 -34.71
CA ASP A 70 -2.38 1.96 -35.21
C ASP A 70 -3.57 0.98 -35.17
N TYR A 71 -4.61 1.31 -34.42
CA TYR A 71 -5.77 0.44 -34.28
C TYR A 71 -7.12 1.19 -34.23
N LYS A 72 -8.18 0.47 -34.63
CA LYS A 72 -9.59 0.82 -34.44
C LYS A 72 -10.29 -0.30 -33.69
N LEU A 73 -11.23 0.06 -32.83
CA LEU A 73 -12.09 -0.89 -32.13
C LEU A 73 -13.49 -0.90 -32.72
N VAL A 74 -14.04 -2.10 -32.86
CA VAL A 74 -15.40 -2.34 -33.34
C VAL A 74 -16.12 -3.20 -32.31
N SER A 75 -17.34 -2.78 -31.95
CA SER A 75 -18.16 -3.52 -31.00
C SER A 75 -19.03 -4.54 -31.73
N GLY A 76 -18.81 -5.83 -31.48
CA GLY A 76 -19.72 -6.91 -31.86
C GLY A 76 -20.87 -7.12 -30.86
N THR A 77 -21.02 -6.24 -29.87
CA THR A 77 -21.96 -6.40 -28.76
C THR A 77 -23.40 -6.45 -29.28
N GLY A 78 -24.18 -7.44 -28.82
CA GLY A 78 -25.56 -7.65 -29.24
C GLY A 78 -25.73 -8.65 -30.38
N HIS A 79 -24.62 -9.09 -31.00
CA HIS A 79 -24.59 -10.15 -32.02
C HIS A 79 -23.82 -11.38 -31.55
N ALA A 80 -24.09 -12.53 -32.14
CA ALA A 80 -23.56 -13.83 -31.72
C ALA A 80 -22.74 -14.52 -32.83
N GLY A 81 -21.64 -15.15 -32.42
CA GLY A 81 -20.78 -15.95 -33.29
C GLY A 81 -19.62 -15.17 -33.88
N THR A 82 -18.84 -15.82 -34.75
CA THR A 82 -17.61 -15.24 -35.32
C THR A 82 -17.87 -14.23 -36.44
N CYS A 83 -19.12 -14.10 -36.90
CA CYS A 83 -19.54 -13.04 -37.82
C CYS A 83 -19.75 -11.68 -37.15
N ALA A 84 -20.00 -11.65 -35.84
CA ALA A 84 -20.31 -10.43 -35.10
C ALA A 84 -19.24 -9.35 -35.30
N GLY A 85 -19.67 -8.13 -35.63
CA GLY A 85 -18.81 -6.96 -35.84
C GLY A 85 -17.97 -6.96 -37.13
N LEU A 86 -17.99 -8.01 -37.96
CA LEU A 86 -17.15 -8.04 -39.17
C LEU A 86 -17.60 -7.04 -40.25
N SER A 87 -18.91 -6.83 -40.44
CA SER A 87 -19.41 -5.84 -41.40
C SER A 87 -18.87 -4.43 -41.09
N ASP A 88 -18.94 -4.04 -39.82
CA ASP A 88 -18.42 -2.75 -39.34
C ASP A 88 -16.90 -2.69 -39.46
N ALA A 89 -16.19 -3.79 -39.16
CA ALA A 89 -14.73 -3.87 -39.34
C ALA A 89 -14.32 -3.68 -40.81
N LEU A 90 -15.03 -4.31 -41.74
CA LEU A 90 -14.77 -4.19 -43.18
C LEU A 90 -14.99 -2.77 -43.70
N SER A 91 -15.84 -1.96 -43.05
CA SER A 91 -16.04 -0.56 -43.44
C SER A 91 -14.77 0.31 -43.28
N TYR A 92 -13.82 -0.10 -42.43
CA TYR A 92 -12.54 0.56 -42.22
C TYR A 92 -11.44 0.11 -43.18
N VAL A 93 -11.65 -0.98 -43.92
CA VAL A 93 -10.73 -1.43 -44.97
C VAL A 93 -11.10 -0.71 -46.28
N PRO A 94 -10.15 -0.01 -46.94
CA PRO A 94 -10.42 0.62 -48.23
C PRO A 94 -10.76 -0.39 -49.33
N ASP A 95 -11.49 0.07 -50.36
CA ASP A 95 -11.78 -0.77 -51.52
C ASP A 95 -10.50 -1.04 -52.32
N GLY A 96 -10.34 -2.27 -52.80
CA GLY A 96 -9.17 -2.74 -53.54
C GLY A 96 -7.98 -3.14 -52.66
N GLU A 97 -8.09 -3.02 -51.33
CA GLU A 97 -7.00 -3.36 -50.41
C GLU A 97 -7.08 -4.80 -49.89
N ARG A 98 -5.91 -5.43 -49.82
CA ARG A 98 -5.73 -6.78 -49.26
C ARG A 98 -5.66 -6.70 -47.75
N PHE A 99 -6.37 -7.58 -47.06
CA PHE A 99 -6.38 -7.62 -45.59
C PHE A 99 -6.35 -9.05 -45.04
N MET A 100 -5.83 -9.18 -43.83
CA MET A 100 -5.85 -10.42 -43.05
C MET A 100 -7.04 -10.38 -42.09
N LEU A 101 -7.77 -11.49 -41.97
CA LEU A 101 -8.73 -11.75 -40.90
C LEU A 101 -8.21 -12.91 -40.05
N ILE A 102 -8.02 -12.68 -38.75
CA ILE A 102 -7.47 -13.67 -37.84
C ILE A 102 -8.21 -13.68 -36.50
N TRP A 103 -8.39 -14.86 -35.90
CA TRP A 103 -8.88 -14.97 -34.53
C TRP A 103 -7.79 -14.66 -33.51
N CYS A 104 -8.15 -13.97 -32.42
CA CYS A 104 -7.17 -13.50 -31.44
C CYS A 104 -6.49 -14.63 -30.64
N ASP A 105 -7.08 -15.82 -30.61
CA ASP A 105 -6.54 -17.00 -29.91
C ASP A 105 -5.51 -17.76 -30.73
N LEU A 106 -5.23 -17.33 -31.97
CA LEU A 106 -4.22 -17.90 -32.84
C LEU A 106 -2.90 -17.12 -32.74
N VAL A 107 -1.87 -17.75 -32.17
CA VAL A 107 -0.51 -17.21 -32.09
C VAL A 107 0.33 -17.82 -33.20
N LEU A 108 0.59 -17.02 -34.24
CA LEU A 108 1.40 -17.41 -35.40
C LEU A 108 2.86 -17.65 -35.01
N SER A 109 3.51 -18.61 -35.69
CA SER A 109 4.94 -18.88 -35.47
C SER A 109 5.83 -17.73 -35.96
N ASP A 110 7.04 -17.61 -35.39
CA ASP A 110 8.00 -16.58 -35.80
C ASP A 110 8.38 -16.70 -37.29
N ASP A 111 8.42 -17.93 -37.81
CA ASP A 111 8.75 -18.24 -39.21
C ASP A 111 7.56 -18.08 -40.18
N TYR A 112 6.37 -17.73 -39.69
CA TYR A 112 5.24 -17.45 -40.58
C TYR A 112 5.46 -16.10 -41.29
N GLU A 113 5.36 -16.10 -42.61
CA GLU A 113 5.39 -14.92 -43.47
C GLU A 113 4.04 -14.75 -44.19
N ILE A 114 3.63 -13.50 -44.40
CA ILE A 114 2.42 -13.18 -45.15
C ILE A 114 2.68 -13.50 -46.63
N PRO A 115 1.94 -14.43 -47.26
CA PRO A 115 2.27 -14.85 -48.63
C PRO A 115 2.04 -13.72 -49.64
N GLU A 116 3.01 -13.50 -50.53
CA GLU A 116 2.96 -12.49 -51.60
C GLU A 116 2.23 -13.02 -52.85
N THR A 117 0.90 -13.17 -52.73
CA THR A 117 0.02 -13.62 -53.83
C THR A 117 -1.25 -12.77 -53.87
N ASP A 118 -1.86 -12.69 -55.07
CA ASP A 118 -3.14 -12.01 -55.31
C ASP A 118 -4.36 -12.93 -55.04
N ASN A 119 -4.11 -14.17 -54.59
CA ASN A 119 -5.16 -15.12 -54.25
C ASN A 119 -5.72 -14.89 -52.83
N ASN A 120 -6.97 -15.34 -52.63
CA ASN A 120 -7.51 -15.48 -51.29
C ASN A 120 -6.82 -16.67 -50.59
N ILE A 121 -6.46 -16.51 -49.32
CA ILE A 121 -5.70 -17.51 -48.58
C ILE A 121 -6.49 -18.03 -47.39
N ILE A 122 -6.41 -19.33 -47.14
CA ILE A 122 -6.91 -19.97 -45.93
C ILE A 122 -5.77 -20.61 -45.15
N GLY A 123 -5.69 -20.33 -43.86
CA GLY A 123 -4.74 -20.95 -42.95
C GLY A 123 -5.20 -22.35 -42.55
N ILE A 124 -4.38 -23.35 -42.86
CA ILE A 124 -4.62 -24.75 -42.50
C ILE A 124 -3.73 -25.12 -41.31
N SER A 125 -4.37 -25.53 -40.22
CA SER A 125 -3.69 -26.04 -39.02
C SER A 125 -2.91 -27.31 -39.36
N LYS A 126 -1.71 -27.44 -38.78
CA LYS A 126 -0.87 -28.64 -38.86
C LYS A 126 -0.51 -29.22 -37.49
N ASP A 127 -0.80 -28.50 -36.41
CA ASP A 127 -0.36 -28.84 -35.05
C ASP A 127 -1.52 -28.89 -34.03
N PHE A 128 -2.76 -28.60 -34.45
CA PHE A 128 -3.94 -28.66 -33.58
C PHE A 128 -5.22 -28.98 -34.36
N THR A 129 -6.20 -29.60 -33.70
CA THR A 129 -7.45 -30.03 -34.33
C THR A 129 -8.46 -28.89 -34.45
N CYS A 130 -8.98 -28.65 -35.66
CA CYS A 130 -10.07 -27.71 -35.90
C CYS A 130 -11.41 -28.42 -36.11
N ARG A 131 -12.53 -27.73 -35.92
CA ARG A 131 -13.90 -28.26 -36.16
C ARG A 131 -14.22 -28.45 -37.64
N TRP A 132 -13.70 -27.56 -38.47
CA TRP A 132 -13.90 -27.55 -39.90
C TRP A 132 -12.61 -27.98 -40.58
N LYS A 133 -12.74 -28.66 -41.72
CA LYS A 133 -11.64 -28.90 -42.64
C LYS A 133 -11.89 -28.23 -43.99
N TYR A 134 -10.81 -27.85 -44.66
CA TYR A 134 -10.83 -27.37 -46.04
C TYR A 134 -9.92 -28.27 -46.87
N GLU A 135 -10.52 -28.99 -47.82
CA GLU A 135 -9.83 -29.94 -48.68
C GLU A 135 -10.57 -29.97 -50.03
N ASN A 136 -9.84 -30.15 -51.14
CA ASN A 136 -10.42 -30.21 -52.48
C ASN A 136 -11.29 -28.99 -52.85
N ASN A 137 -10.96 -27.80 -52.32
CA ASN A 137 -11.72 -26.55 -52.44
C ASN A 137 -13.11 -26.55 -51.76
N GLU A 138 -13.39 -27.46 -50.83
CA GLU A 138 -14.67 -27.53 -50.12
C GLU A 138 -14.52 -27.40 -48.60
N PHE A 139 -15.50 -26.75 -47.97
CA PHE A 139 -15.62 -26.67 -46.51
C PHE A 139 -16.48 -27.83 -45.97
N VAL A 140 -15.89 -28.67 -45.14
CA VAL A 140 -16.55 -29.80 -44.49
C VAL A 140 -16.52 -29.64 -42.97
N GLU A 141 -17.67 -29.80 -42.32
CA GLU A 141 -17.80 -29.70 -40.87
C GLU A 141 -17.41 -31.03 -40.20
N GLU A 142 -16.12 -31.36 -40.31
CA GLU A 142 -15.52 -32.57 -39.76
C GLU A 142 -14.21 -32.19 -39.06
N ARG A 143 -13.97 -32.77 -37.88
CA ARG A 143 -12.75 -32.49 -37.13
C ARG A 143 -11.52 -32.99 -37.89
N SER A 144 -10.51 -32.14 -38.05
CA SER A 144 -9.27 -32.49 -38.73
C SER A 144 -8.08 -31.79 -38.09
N ASP A 145 -7.00 -32.52 -37.95
CA ASP A 145 -5.65 -32.09 -37.55
C ASP A 145 -4.73 -31.85 -38.78
N GLU A 146 -5.03 -32.48 -39.93
CA GLU A 146 -4.26 -32.34 -41.17
C GLU A 146 -4.77 -31.21 -42.09
N TYR A 147 -6.09 -31.02 -42.17
CA TYR A 147 -6.76 -30.04 -43.06
C TYR A 147 -7.62 -29.03 -42.29
N GLY A 148 -7.36 -28.87 -40.99
CA GLY A 148 -8.17 -28.05 -40.09
C GLY A 148 -8.15 -26.56 -40.42
N VAL A 149 -9.29 -25.89 -40.43
CA VAL A 149 -9.40 -24.43 -40.67
C VAL A 149 -9.10 -23.65 -39.37
N ALA A 150 -7.93 -23.01 -39.32
CA ALA A 150 -7.41 -22.29 -38.14
C ALA A 150 -7.97 -20.86 -37.95
N GLY A 151 -8.86 -20.44 -38.86
CA GLY A 151 -9.35 -19.06 -39.06
C GLY A 151 -8.34 -17.96 -38.98
N HIS A 152 -7.30 -18.24 -39.73
CA HIS A 152 -6.52 -17.26 -40.42
C HIS A 152 -7.01 -17.21 -41.87
N PHE A 153 -7.36 -16.04 -42.37
CA PHE A 153 -7.78 -15.82 -43.75
C PHE A 153 -7.10 -14.57 -44.30
N ILE A 154 -6.78 -14.55 -45.58
CA ILE A 154 -6.37 -13.32 -46.28
C ILE A 154 -7.26 -13.14 -47.49
N PHE A 155 -7.85 -11.96 -47.61
CA PHE A 155 -8.72 -11.62 -48.73
C PHE A 155 -8.06 -10.55 -49.58
N LYS A 156 -8.13 -10.72 -50.89
CA LYS A 156 -7.57 -9.74 -51.84
C LYS A 156 -8.33 -8.41 -51.85
N ASP A 157 -9.62 -8.46 -51.51
CA ASP A 157 -10.49 -7.31 -51.44
C ASP A 157 -11.70 -7.62 -50.56
N LYS A 158 -12.31 -6.60 -49.95
CA LYS A 158 -13.46 -6.78 -49.05
C LYS A 158 -14.75 -7.17 -49.77
N SER A 159 -14.88 -6.94 -51.09
CA SER A 159 -16.05 -7.33 -51.88
C SER A 159 -16.35 -8.84 -51.85
N PHE A 160 -15.36 -9.68 -51.53
CA PHE A 160 -15.54 -11.13 -51.40
C PHE A 160 -16.44 -11.52 -50.22
N ILE A 161 -16.54 -10.65 -49.20
CA ILE A 161 -17.28 -10.91 -47.97
C ILE A 161 -18.11 -9.70 -47.49
N ASN A 162 -18.53 -8.82 -48.41
CA ASN A 162 -19.22 -7.57 -48.07
C ASN A 162 -20.68 -7.73 -47.59
N ASP A 163 -21.28 -8.89 -47.78
CA ASP A 163 -22.65 -9.26 -47.38
C ASP A 163 -22.66 -10.19 -46.17
N ILE A 164 -21.63 -10.09 -45.32
CA ILE A 164 -21.51 -10.90 -44.13
C ILE A 164 -22.70 -10.63 -43.18
N PRO A 165 -23.35 -11.68 -42.65
CA PRO A 165 -24.45 -11.49 -41.71
C PRO A 165 -23.93 -10.92 -40.38
N ALA A 166 -24.80 -10.23 -39.64
CA ALA A 166 -24.46 -9.73 -38.31
C ALA A 166 -24.24 -10.87 -37.29
N ASP A 167 -24.93 -12.00 -37.47
CA ASP A 167 -24.88 -13.18 -36.60
C ASP A 167 -24.44 -14.43 -37.37
N GLY A 168 -23.79 -15.37 -36.67
CA GLY A 168 -23.45 -16.69 -37.20
C GLY A 168 -21.97 -17.05 -37.14
N GLU A 169 -21.65 -18.21 -37.70
CA GLU A 169 -20.30 -18.78 -37.76
C GLU A 169 -19.65 -18.45 -39.12
N PHE A 170 -18.50 -17.78 -39.10
CA PHE A 170 -17.83 -17.28 -40.30
C PHE A 170 -17.49 -18.38 -41.33
N VAL A 171 -16.97 -19.52 -40.89
CA VAL A 171 -16.62 -20.65 -41.79
C VAL A 171 -17.87 -21.23 -42.46
N ARG A 172 -19.00 -21.26 -41.74
CA ARG A 172 -20.29 -21.69 -42.28
C ARG A 172 -20.82 -20.71 -43.33
N TYR A 173 -20.63 -19.41 -43.11
CA TYR A 173 -20.91 -18.38 -44.12
C TYR A 173 -20.04 -18.57 -45.37
N LEU A 174 -18.72 -18.78 -45.21
CA LEU A 174 -17.81 -19.02 -46.35
C LEU A 174 -18.19 -20.27 -47.16
N LYS A 175 -18.64 -21.34 -46.50
CA LYS A 175 -19.17 -22.53 -47.18
C LYS A 175 -20.33 -22.18 -48.13
N GLY A 176 -21.24 -21.31 -47.71
CA GLY A 176 -22.38 -20.87 -48.52
C GLY A 176 -22.00 -20.02 -49.74
N LYS A 177 -20.79 -19.41 -49.73
CA LYS A 177 -20.29 -18.55 -50.81
C LYS A 177 -19.60 -19.29 -51.96
N GLY A 178 -19.07 -20.49 -51.71
CA GLY A 178 -18.30 -21.23 -52.72
C GLY A 178 -17.00 -20.55 -53.14
N LEU A 179 -16.38 -19.75 -52.25
CA LEU A 179 -15.10 -19.12 -52.52
C LEU A 179 -13.96 -20.15 -52.54
N LYS A 180 -13.01 -19.96 -53.45
CA LYS A 180 -11.78 -20.75 -53.53
C LYS A 180 -10.64 -20.05 -52.80
N PHE A 181 -9.84 -20.83 -52.09
CA PHE A 181 -8.71 -20.36 -51.32
C PHE A 181 -7.45 -21.14 -51.69
N GLU A 182 -6.33 -20.45 -51.69
CA GLU A 182 -5.00 -21.04 -51.66
C GLU A 182 -4.71 -21.46 -50.21
N GLU A 183 -4.30 -22.71 -50.02
CA GLU A 183 -4.00 -23.25 -48.70
C GLU A 183 -2.63 -22.80 -48.22
N GLN A 184 -2.58 -22.19 -47.03
CA GLN A 184 -1.34 -21.84 -46.36
C GLN A 184 -1.20 -22.70 -45.10
N PRO A 185 -0.21 -23.62 -45.03
CA PRO A 185 0.02 -24.39 -43.82
C PRO A 185 0.57 -23.51 -42.70
N LEU A 186 0.00 -23.64 -41.50
CA LEU A 186 0.37 -22.89 -40.31
C LEU A 186 1.22 -23.71 -39.36
N TYR A 187 2.42 -24.09 -39.80
CA TYR A 187 3.36 -24.85 -38.97
C TYR A 187 3.80 -24.09 -37.72
N ARG A 188 3.86 -24.79 -36.59
CA ARG A 188 4.24 -24.32 -35.25
C ARG A 188 3.36 -23.19 -34.70
N THR A 189 2.22 -22.92 -35.35
CA THR A 189 1.19 -22.00 -34.84
C THR A 189 0.41 -22.69 -33.72
N LYS A 190 0.04 -21.94 -32.69
CA LYS A 190 -0.70 -22.48 -31.53
C LYS A 190 -2.01 -21.75 -31.30
N GLU A 191 -3.06 -22.51 -30.97
CA GLU A 191 -4.36 -21.98 -30.56
C GLU A 191 -4.49 -22.03 -29.02
N TYR A 192 -4.76 -20.88 -28.39
CA TYR A 192 -4.91 -20.75 -26.94
C TYR A 192 -6.36 -20.53 -26.48
N GLY A 193 -7.33 -21.07 -27.23
CA GLY A 193 -8.77 -20.95 -26.93
C GLY A 193 -9.30 -21.86 -25.81
N LEU A 194 -8.44 -22.65 -25.15
CA LEU A 194 -8.77 -23.65 -24.11
C LEU A 194 -7.91 -23.47 -22.85
N TYR A 195 -8.53 -23.59 -21.67
CA TYR A 195 -7.79 -23.56 -20.40
C TYR A 195 -6.73 -24.66 -20.30
N SER A 196 -7.00 -25.86 -20.82
CA SER A 196 -6.06 -26.99 -20.80
C SER A 196 -4.76 -26.71 -21.57
N GLU A 197 -4.84 -26.01 -22.69
CA GLU A 197 -3.67 -25.63 -23.49
C GLU A 197 -2.89 -24.50 -22.82
N TRP A 198 -3.61 -23.51 -22.27
CA TRP A 198 -2.98 -22.45 -21.49
C TRP A 198 -2.23 -23.00 -20.26
N ASN A 199 -2.81 -23.97 -19.54
CA ASN A 199 -2.20 -24.54 -18.34
C ASN A 199 -0.95 -25.40 -18.62
N LYS A 200 -0.70 -25.78 -19.88
CA LYS A 200 0.55 -26.44 -20.30
C LYS A 200 1.71 -25.46 -20.46
N LEU A 201 1.44 -24.15 -20.53
CA LEU A 201 2.49 -23.15 -20.66
C LEU A 201 3.45 -23.23 -19.47
N PRO A 202 4.76 -23.09 -19.70
CA PRO A 202 5.72 -23.03 -18.60
C PRO A 202 5.34 -21.86 -17.70
N LYS A 203 5.07 -22.17 -16.42
CA LYS A 203 4.95 -21.14 -15.38
C LYS A 203 6.34 -20.56 -15.20
N MET A 204 6.55 -19.42 -15.84
CA MET A 204 7.86 -18.85 -16.10
C MET A 204 8.66 -18.72 -14.79
N ARG A 205 9.84 -19.35 -14.73
CA ARG A 205 10.76 -19.28 -13.58
C ARG A 205 11.74 -18.10 -13.67
N CYS A 206 11.82 -17.41 -14.81
CA CYS A 206 12.81 -16.37 -15.10
C CYS A 206 12.11 -15.13 -15.67
N ARG A 207 12.55 -13.90 -15.33
CA ARG A 207 11.95 -12.67 -15.85
C ARG A 207 12.04 -12.63 -17.39
N PRO A 208 11.04 -12.08 -18.11
CA PRO A 208 10.89 -12.26 -19.56
C PRO A 208 11.97 -11.53 -20.39
N PHE A 209 12.80 -10.70 -19.75
CA PHE A 209 13.89 -9.92 -20.34
C PHE A 209 15.28 -10.53 -20.09
N ASN A 210 15.39 -11.68 -19.40
CA ASN A 210 16.64 -12.38 -19.15
C ASN A 210 16.64 -13.77 -19.79
N LYS A 211 17.76 -14.15 -20.39
CA LYS A 211 18.08 -15.53 -20.77
C LYS A 211 19.05 -16.10 -19.75
N ILE A 212 18.69 -17.26 -19.20
CA ILE A 212 19.53 -18.00 -18.25
C ILE A 212 20.02 -19.26 -18.95
N THR A 213 21.34 -19.43 -19.00
CA THR A 213 21.99 -20.67 -19.47
C THR A 213 22.68 -21.33 -18.28
N ILE A 214 22.41 -22.61 -18.06
CA ILE A 214 23.11 -23.40 -17.04
C ILE A 214 24.22 -24.17 -17.76
N ASP A 215 25.45 -23.98 -17.32
CA ASP A 215 26.64 -24.71 -17.79
C ASP A 215 27.34 -25.33 -16.59
N ASN A 216 27.15 -26.65 -16.41
CA ASN A 216 27.66 -27.41 -15.27
C ASN A 216 27.27 -26.77 -13.91
N ASP A 217 28.25 -26.22 -13.18
CA ASP A 217 28.13 -25.58 -11.87
C ASP A 217 27.96 -24.06 -11.93
N LYS A 218 27.67 -23.52 -13.13
CA LYS A 218 27.57 -22.08 -13.38
C LYS A 218 26.24 -21.67 -13.99
N VAL A 219 25.79 -20.49 -13.60
CA VAL A 219 24.67 -19.77 -14.19
C VAL A 219 25.21 -18.62 -15.01
N ILE A 220 24.84 -18.57 -16.28
CA ILE A 220 25.15 -17.47 -17.20
C ILE A 220 23.86 -16.69 -17.44
N LYS A 221 23.87 -15.39 -17.15
CA LYS A 221 22.72 -14.51 -17.27
C LYS A 221 22.97 -13.45 -18.35
N GLU A 222 22.07 -13.37 -19.33
CA GLU A 222 22.15 -12.47 -20.47
C GLU A 222 20.85 -11.65 -20.59
N GLY A 223 20.96 -10.33 -20.79
CA GLY A 223 19.81 -9.48 -21.08
C GLY A 223 19.38 -9.60 -22.54
N ILE A 224 18.13 -10.00 -22.81
CA ILE A 224 17.64 -10.22 -24.19
C ILE A 224 16.97 -9.00 -24.82
N ASP A 225 16.69 -7.96 -24.03
CA ASP A 225 16.20 -6.66 -24.50
C ASP A 225 16.94 -5.50 -23.80
N GLU A 226 16.66 -4.26 -24.20
CA GLU A 226 17.29 -3.07 -23.62
C GLU A 226 17.04 -2.90 -22.12
N GLN A 227 15.90 -3.38 -21.61
CA GLN A 227 15.59 -3.32 -20.19
C GLN A 227 16.42 -4.34 -19.41
N GLY A 228 16.49 -5.58 -19.90
CA GLY A 228 17.28 -6.67 -19.32
C GLY A 228 18.77 -6.32 -19.29
N LYS A 229 19.30 -5.73 -20.37
CA LYS A 229 20.69 -5.25 -20.41
C LYS A 229 20.97 -4.19 -19.34
N ARG A 230 20.09 -3.19 -19.18
CA ARG A 230 20.26 -2.16 -18.13
C ARG A 230 20.21 -2.75 -16.72
N LEU A 231 19.36 -3.73 -16.48
CA LEU A 231 19.27 -4.40 -15.18
C LEU A 231 20.51 -5.24 -14.90
N ALA A 232 21.02 -5.97 -15.90
CA ALA A 232 22.25 -6.75 -15.78
C ALA A 232 23.46 -5.86 -15.44
N ILE A 233 23.57 -4.67 -16.04
CA ILE A 233 24.63 -3.70 -15.71
C ILE A 233 24.58 -3.31 -14.22
N ARG A 234 23.38 -3.05 -13.67
CA ARG A 234 23.21 -2.68 -12.26
C ARG A 234 23.53 -3.82 -11.31
N GLU A 235 23.08 -5.02 -11.65
CA GLU A 235 23.38 -6.24 -10.89
C GLU A 235 24.89 -6.50 -10.84
N CYS A 236 25.57 -6.45 -11.99
CA CYS A 236 27.04 -6.57 -12.06
C CYS A 236 27.74 -5.50 -11.23
N ALA A 237 27.32 -4.24 -11.33
CA ALA A 237 27.88 -3.13 -10.58
C ALA A 237 27.74 -3.32 -9.06
N TRP A 238 26.62 -3.87 -8.59
CA TRP A 238 26.43 -4.19 -7.16
C TRP A 238 27.36 -5.32 -6.71
N TYR A 239 27.52 -6.38 -7.50
CA TYR A 239 28.48 -7.44 -7.17
C TYR A 239 29.94 -6.93 -7.18
N GLN A 240 30.30 -6.03 -8.08
CA GLN A 240 31.61 -5.36 -8.06
C GLN A 240 31.77 -4.51 -6.79
N LYS A 241 30.72 -3.82 -6.34
CA LYS A 241 30.72 -3.05 -5.08
C LYS A 241 30.96 -3.94 -3.86
N MET A 242 30.53 -5.19 -3.89
CA MET A 242 30.78 -6.18 -2.84
C MET A 242 32.16 -6.85 -2.93
N GLN A 243 32.87 -6.71 -4.05
CA GLN A 243 34.17 -7.33 -4.25
C GLN A 243 35.18 -6.82 -3.21
N GLY A 244 35.87 -7.74 -2.53
CA GLY A 244 36.82 -7.41 -1.47
C GLY A 244 36.19 -7.13 -0.10
N LYS A 245 34.84 -7.11 0.01
CA LYS A 245 34.15 -7.16 1.30
C LYS A 245 34.08 -8.62 1.77
N ASN A 246 34.33 -8.87 3.05
CA ASN A 246 34.22 -10.19 3.64
C ASN A 246 32.74 -10.53 3.92
N PHE A 247 31.98 -10.86 2.86
CA PHE A 247 30.56 -11.19 2.92
C PHE A 247 30.29 -12.51 2.19
N ASP A 248 29.74 -13.49 2.89
CA ASP A 248 29.48 -14.85 2.36
C ASP A 248 28.03 -15.05 1.88
N GLY A 249 27.20 -14.00 1.96
CA GLY A 249 25.77 -14.04 1.61
C GLY A 249 25.44 -13.92 0.14
N ILE A 250 26.42 -14.02 -0.76
CA ILE A 250 26.24 -13.90 -2.23
C ILE A 250 26.94 -15.07 -2.95
N PRO A 251 26.50 -15.43 -4.18
CA PRO A 251 27.15 -16.45 -4.98
C PRO A 251 28.57 -16.03 -5.38
N ALA A 252 29.45 -17.01 -5.62
CA ALA A 252 30.74 -16.72 -6.24
C ALA A 252 30.54 -16.15 -7.66
N ILE A 253 31.22 -15.05 -7.98
CA ILE A 253 31.15 -14.38 -9.29
C ILE A 253 32.42 -14.70 -10.09
N TYR A 254 32.25 -15.21 -11.32
CA TYR A 254 33.33 -15.65 -12.20
C TYR A 254 33.58 -14.69 -13.37
N SER A 255 32.54 -14.00 -13.85
CA SER A 255 32.63 -12.98 -14.90
C SER A 255 31.47 -11.98 -14.76
N TYR A 256 31.66 -10.75 -15.25
CA TYR A 256 30.64 -9.69 -15.25
C TYR A 256 30.08 -9.38 -16.65
N ASP A 257 30.66 -9.93 -17.71
CA ASP A 257 30.17 -9.77 -19.09
C ASP A 257 30.47 -11.04 -19.94
N PRO A 258 29.46 -11.90 -20.21
CA PRO A 258 28.16 -11.93 -19.52
C PRO A 258 28.33 -12.23 -18.03
N LEU A 259 27.31 -11.97 -17.22
CA LEU A 259 27.34 -12.31 -15.79
C LEU A 259 27.38 -13.83 -15.64
N VAL A 260 28.49 -14.34 -15.11
CA VAL A 260 28.70 -15.76 -14.81
C VAL A 260 28.90 -15.90 -13.31
N MET A 261 28.02 -16.67 -12.67
CA MET A 261 27.99 -16.85 -11.22
C MET A 261 27.78 -18.32 -10.84
N GLU A 262 28.08 -18.64 -9.58
CA GLU A 262 27.82 -19.95 -8.98
C GLU A 262 26.35 -20.36 -9.18
N LEU A 263 26.15 -21.60 -9.65
CA LEU A 263 24.87 -22.28 -9.49
C LEU A 263 24.75 -22.73 -8.03
N VAL A 264 24.10 -21.90 -7.21
CA VAL A 264 23.88 -22.21 -5.79
C VAL A 264 23.09 -23.51 -5.67
N ASP A 265 23.68 -24.50 -5.00
CA ASP A 265 23.08 -25.81 -4.76
C ASP A 265 21.94 -25.70 -3.73
N GLY A 266 20.73 -25.51 -4.23
CA GLY A 266 19.60 -25.07 -3.42
C GLY A 266 18.34 -24.76 -4.22
N LYS A 267 17.36 -24.18 -3.54
CA LYS A 267 16.11 -23.68 -4.17
C LYS A 267 15.79 -22.29 -3.65
N ASN A 268 15.03 -21.53 -4.43
CA ASN A 268 14.47 -20.29 -3.90
C ASN A 268 13.51 -20.58 -2.76
N ILE A 269 13.42 -19.67 -1.78
CA ILE A 269 12.59 -19.88 -0.58
C ILE A 269 11.11 -20.16 -0.95
N TYR A 270 10.59 -19.47 -1.96
CA TYR A 270 9.20 -19.62 -2.39
C TYR A 270 8.87 -21.01 -2.97
N GLU A 271 9.87 -21.80 -3.35
CA GLU A 271 9.69 -23.14 -3.90
C GLU A 271 9.48 -24.22 -2.82
N TYR A 272 9.83 -23.91 -1.56
CA TYR A 272 9.61 -24.83 -0.45
C TYR A 272 8.14 -24.83 -0.06
N THR A 273 7.45 -25.93 -0.34
CA THR A 273 6.03 -26.11 0.04
C THR A 273 5.85 -26.40 1.53
N TYR A 274 6.92 -26.78 2.23
CA TYR A 274 6.92 -27.00 3.68
C TYR A 274 8.31 -26.78 4.26
N LEU A 275 8.37 -25.99 5.33
CA LEU A 275 9.52 -25.86 6.23
C LEU A 275 8.99 -25.83 7.67
N PRO A 276 9.56 -26.61 8.61
CA PRO A 276 9.22 -26.53 10.02
C PRO A 276 9.43 -25.13 10.59
N THR A 277 8.62 -24.75 11.58
CA THR A 277 8.69 -23.41 12.21
C THR A 277 10.09 -23.05 12.71
N GLU A 278 10.80 -23.98 13.35
CA GLU A 278 12.16 -23.71 13.86
C GLU A 278 13.17 -23.48 12.73
N GLN A 279 13.01 -24.16 11.60
CA GLN A 279 13.84 -23.92 10.43
C GLN A 279 13.52 -22.57 9.78
N LYS A 280 12.24 -22.15 9.77
CA LYS A 280 11.84 -20.81 9.30
C LYS A 280 12.45 -19.70 10.16
N LYS A 281 12.41 -19.85 11.50
CA LYS A 281 13.06 -18.90 12.43
C LYS A 281 14.55 -18.80 12.15
N TYR A 282 15.25 -19.93 12.06
CA TYR A 282 16.67 -19.97 11.74
C TYR A 282 17.01 -19.27 10.42
N VAL A 283 16.27 -19.59 9.35
CA VAL A 283 16.46 -18.96 8.04
C VAL A 283 16.21 -17.45 8.13
N LEU A 284 15.15 -17.02 8.82
CA LEU A 284 14.81 -15.60 8.95
C LEU A 284 15.87 -14.82 9.74
N GLU A 285 16.37 -15.38 10.85
CA GLU A 285 17.49 -14.82 11.61
C GLU A 285 18.73 -14.62 10.72
N LYS A 286 19.06 -15.63 9.91
CA LYS A 286 20.20 -15.57 8.99
C LYS A 286 20.02 -14.51 7.91
N ILE A 287 18.82 -14.42 7.31
CA ILE A 287 18.52 -13.40 6.30
C ILE A 287 18.66 -12.01 6.91
N ILE A 288 18.04 -11.77 8.07
CA ILE A 288 18.09 -10.45 8.74
C ILE A 288 19.53 -10.12 9.16
N GLY A 289 20.28 -11.09 9.71
CA GLY A 289 21.68 -10.92 10.06
C GLY A 289 22.53 -10.48 8.87
N LYS A 290 22.46 -11.19 7.75
CA LYS A 290 23.20 -10.86 6.53
C LYS A 290 22.79 -9.52 5.93
N LEU A 291 21.51 -9.14 5.98
CA LEU A 291 21.07 -7.81 5.56
C LEU A 291 21.61 -6.70 6.47
N LYS A 292 21.62 -6.91 7.80
CA LYS A 292 22.24 -5.96 8.75
C LYS A 292 23.73 -5.80 8.48
N GLU A 293 24.43 -6.89 8.14
CA GLU A 293 25.83 -6.80 7.71
C GLU A 293 25.98 -5.92 6.47
N ILE A 294 25.16 -6.11 5.43
CA ILE A 294 25.17 -5.25 4.22
C ILE A 294 24.95 -3.79 4.61
N HIS A 295 23.94 -3.49 5.43
CA HIS A 295 23.59 -2.13 5.85
C HIS A 295 24.70 -1.44 6.65
N GLN A 296 25.50 -2.21 7.41
CA GLN A 296 26.59 -1.68 8.22
C GLN A 296 27.90 -1.46 7.43
N MET A 297 28.02 -1.98 6.20
CA MET A 297 29.27 -1.88 5.43
C MET A 297 29.59 -0.46 4.99
N GLU A 298 28.59 0.30 4.56
CA GLU A 298 28.75 1.67 4.07
C GLU A 298 27.46 2.48 4.28
N SER A 299 27.60 3.78 4.55
CA SER A 299 26.49 4.74 4.57
C SER A 299 26.73 5.91 3.62
N ALA A 300 25.66 6.62 3.29
CA ALA A 300 25.65 7.82 2.47
C ALA A 300 24.68 8.84 3.07
N PRO A 301 24.88 10.16 2.83
CA PRO A 301 23.93 11.18 3.27
C PRO A 301 22.51 10.89 2.79
N TYR A 302 21.52 11.18 3.63
CA TYR A 302 20.12 11.11 3.25
C TYR A 302 19.84 12.06 2.07
N ASP A 303 19.17 11.55 1.04
CA ASP A 303 18.69 12.32 -0.10
C ASP A 303 17.17 12.28 -0.17
N GLU A 304 16.53 13.40 0.16
CA GLU A 304 15.07 13.51 0.20
C GLU A 304 14.42 13.25 -1.16
N GLU A 305 15.06 13.70 -2.25
CA GLU A 305 14.54 13.50 -3.59
C GLU A 305 14.47 12.01 -3.93
N SER A 306 15.55 11.26 -3.70
CA SER A 306 15.54 9.81 -3.91
C SER A 306 14.56 9.08 -3.01
N TYR A 307 14.41 9.48 -1.75
CA TYR A 307 13.40 8.91 -0.85
C TYR A 307 11.98 9.10 -1.39
N ARG A 308 11.66 10.32 -1.82
CA ARG A 308 10.36 10.65 -2.43
C ARG A 308 10.14 9.91 -3.74
N VAL A 309 11.14 9.83 -4.61
CA VAL A 309 11.04 9.11 -5.88
C VAL A 309 10.81 7.61 -5.64
N ALA A 310 11.52 7.01 -4.69
CA ALA A 310 11.44 5.57 -4.42
C ALA A 310 10.07 5.15 -3.90
N TYR A 311 9.49 5.91 -2.96
CA TYR A 311 8.23 5.55 -2.32
C TYR A 311 7.01 6.23 -2.95
N LEU A 312 7.07 7.52 -3.28
CA LEU A 312 5.89 8.31 -3.63
C LEU A 312 5.78 8.55 -5.14
N ASP A 313 6.71 9.32 -5.72
CA ASP A 313 6.50 9.92 -7.04
C ASP A 313 6.39 8.85 -8.13
N LYS A 314 7.29 7.86 -8.11
CA LYS A 314 7.24 6.71 -9.02
C LYS A 314 5.94 5.92 -8.87
N THR A 315 5.44 5.75 -7.66
CA THR A 315 4.19 5.02 -7.39
C THR A 315 3.00 5.80 -7.96
N TYR A 316 2.90 7.10 -7.70
CA TYR A 316 1.82 7.92 -8.24
C TYR A 316 1.84 8.02 -9.76
N ASP A 317 3.01 8.12 -10.39
CA ASP A 317 3.11 8.15 -11.86
C ASP A 317 2.65 6.85 -12.50
N ARG A 318 2.88 5.72 -11.84
CA ARG A 318 2.37 4.41 -12.26
C ARG A 318 0.86 4.30 -12.06
N LEU A 319 0.37 4.76 -10.93
CA LEU A 319 -1.05 4.74 -10.61
C LEU A 319 -1.86 5.62 -11.57
N LYS A 320 -1.34 6.77 -12.01
CA LYS A 320 -1.99 7.63 -13.02
C LYS A 320 -2.31 6.87 -14.31
N LYS A 321 -1.39 6.01 -14.78
CA LYS A 321 -1.53 5.20 -16.00
C LYS A 321 -2.67 4.18 -15.89
N VAL A 322 -2.80 3.55 -14.73
CA VAL A 322 -3.80 2.48 -14.53
C VAL A 322 -5.13 2.97 -13.94
N ARG A 323 -5.24 4.25 -13.55
CA ARG A 323 -6.43 4.81 -12.88
C ARG A 323 -7.71 4.63 -13.68
N ASN A 324 -7.65 4.81 -15.00
CA ASN A 324 -8.83 4.62 -15.85
C ASN A 324 -9.11 3.15 -16.13
N LEU A 325 -8.09 2.29 -16.04
CA LEU A 325 -8.16 0.86 -16.32
C LEU A 325 -8.78 0.06 -15.16
N VAL A 326 -8.36 0.35 -13.93
CA VAL A 326 -8.74 -0.42 -12.74
C VAL A 326 -10.15 -0.02 -12.27
N PRO A 327 -11.09 -0.98 -12.11
CA PRO A 327 -12.42 -0.70 -11.58
C PRO A 327 -12.35 -0.09 -10.16
N PHE A 328 -13.24 0.85 -9.87
CA PHE A 328 -13.33 1.58 -8.58
C PHE A 328 -12.13 2.48 -8.24
N ALA A 329 -11.13 2.60 -9.12
CA ALA A 329 -10.00 3.50 -8.89
C ALA A 329 -10.40 4.98 -8.84
N ASN A 330 -11.59 5.33 -9.33
CA ASN A 330 -12.16 6.68 -9.24
C ASN A 330 -13.15 6.86 -8.07
N ASP A 331 -13.31 5.85 -7.21
CA ASP A 331 -14.21 5.93 -6.07
C ASP A 331 -13.40 6.27 -4.80
N PRO A 332 -13.94 7.08 -3.86
CA PRO A 332 -13.23 7.44 -2.62
C PRO A 332 -12.86 6.24 -1.74
N VAL A 333 -13.66 5.18 -1.80
CA VAL A 333 -13.53 3.95 -1.01
C VAL A 333 -13.83 2.77 -1.91
N VAL A 334 -13.09 1.66 -1.70
CA VAL A 334 -13.30 0.39 -2.39
C VAL A 334 -13.47 -0.71 -1.37
N THR A 335 -14.50 -1.55 -1.51
CA THR A 335 -14.70 -2.72 -0.64
C THR A 335 -13.90 -3.90 -1.16
N ILE A 336 -12.90 -4.34 -0.40
CA ILE A 336 -11.95 -5.40 -0.77
C ILE A 336 -11.96 -6.46 0.33
N ASN A 337 -12.29 -7.71 -0.02
CA ASN A 337 -12.40 -8.81 0.94
C ASN A 337 -13.29 -8.47 2.16
N GLY A 338 -14.37 -7.74 1.93
CA GLY A 338 -15.31 -7.30 2.97
C GLY A 338 -14.85 -6.09 3.81
N ARG A 339 -13.67 -5.52 3.55
CA ARG A 339 -13.15 -4.31 4.21
C ARG A 339 -13.33 -3.09 3.31
N GLU A 340 -13.91 -2.02 3.86
CA GLU A 340 -13.91 -0.70 3.22
C GLU A 340 -12.49 -0.11 3.28
N CYS A 341 -11.86 0.04 2.11
CA CYS A 341 -10.48 0.53 2.00
C CYS A 341 -10.48 1.92 1.38
N ARG A 342 -9.88 2.90 2.07
CA ARG A 342 -9.67 4.24 1.51
C ARG A 342 -8.82 4.18 0.25
N ASN A 343 -9.26 4.87 -0.78
CA ASN A 343 -8.54 4.91 -2.05
C ASN A 343 -7.40 5.95 -1.99
N ILE A 344 -6.18 5.52 -2.33
CA ILE A 344 -4.98 6.35 -2.29
C ILE A 344 -5.10 7.66 -3.08
N PHE A 345 -5.89 7.70 -4.16
CA PHE A 345 -6.09 8.93 -4.95
C PHE A 345 -6.82 10.04 -4.19
N PHE A 346 -7.57 9.71 -3.14
CA PHE A 346 -8.34 10.64 -2.32
C PHE A 346 -7.65 10.98 -0.99
N HIS A 347 -6.62 10.22 -0.62
CA HIS A 347 -5.88 10.35 0.65
C HIS A 347 -4.39 10.66 0.43
N LYS A 348 -4.04 11.27 -0.71
CA LYS A 348 -2.65 11.51 -1.11
C LYS A 348 -1.83 12.25 -0.04
N GLU A 349 -2.32 13.39 0.45
CA GLU A 349 -1.59 14.20 1.45
C GLU A 349 -1.38 13.47 2.78
N GLU A 350 -2.35 12.65 3.19
CA GLU A 350 -2.25 11.80 4.39
C GLU A 350 -1.15 10.75 4.22
N VAL A 351 -1.14 10.07 3.07
CA VAL A 351 -0.12 9.06 2.73
C VAL A 351 1.26 9.67 2.61
N GLU A 352 1.41 10.78 1.90
CA GLU A 352 2.69 11.46 1.74
C GLU A 352 3.27 11.87 3.10
N ARG A 353 2.47 12.51 3.95
CA ARG A 353 2.90 12.88 5.31
C ARG A 353 3.30 11.65 6.13
N LEU A 354 2.55 10.55 6.04
CA LEU A 354 2.82 9.32 6.78
C LEU A 354 4.10 8.61 6.30
N VAL A 355 4.41 8.68 5.01
CA VAL A 355 5.67 8.13 4.46
C VAL A 355 6.85 9.03 4.82
N MET A 356 6.70 10.36 4.72
CA MET A 356 7.78 11.31 4.98
C MET A 356 8.20 11.38 6.46
N GLN A 357 7.29 11.13 7.41
CA GLN A 357 7.67 11.07 8.84
C GLN A 357 8.64 9.92 9.17
N TYR A 358 8.79 8.93 8.28
CA TYR A 358 9.70 7.79 8.45
C TYR A 358 11.03 7.95 7.69
N ALA A 359 11.31 9.14 7.17
CA ALA A 359 12.59 9.42 6.51
C ALA A 359 13.78 9.08 7.43
N PRO A 360 14.77 8.31 6.94
CA PRO A 360 15.91 7.91 7.75
C PRO A 360 16.89 9.08 7.94
N ARG A 361 17.80 8.96 8.89
CA ARG A 361 18.86 9.96 9.13
C ARG A 361 19.94 9.95 8.05
N GLU A 362 20.24 8.76 7.55
CA GLU A 362 21.21 8.51 6.49
C GLU A 362 20.73 7.33 5.64
N PHE A 363 21.30 7.19 4.44
CA PHE A 363 21.13 6.00 3.63
C PHE A 363 22.24 4.99 3.93
N VAL A 364 21.94 3.71 3.70
CA VAL A 364 22.88 2.60 3.87
C VAL A 364 23.02 1.85 2.55
N LEU A 365 24.09 1.07 2.39
CA LEU A 365 24.19 0.11 1.30
C LEU A 365 23.02 -0.87 1.41
N ILE A 366 22.26 -1.09 0.32
CA ILE A 366 21.08 -1.97 0.31
C ILE A 366 21.20 -3.05 -0.78
N HIS A 367 20.49 -4.16 -0.60
CA HIS A 367 20.27 -5.14 -1.66
C HIS A 367 19.24 -4.62 -2.69
N GLY A 368 18.15 -4.04 -2.21
CA GLY A 368 17.08 -3.39 -3.00
C GLY A 368 16.00 -4.34 -3.55
N ASP A 369 16.17 -5.66 -3.44
CA ASP A 369 15.15 -6.65 -3.84
C ASP A 369 15.36 -8.03 -3.17
N CYS A 370 15.51 -8.07 -1.85
CA CYS A 370 15.77 -9.31 -1.07
C CYS A 370 14.50 -10.16 -0.83
N THR A 371 13.65 -10.31 -1.84
CA THR A 371 12.46 -11.17 -1.81
C THR A 371 12.84 -12.65 -1.75
N PHE A 372 11.90 -13.53 -1.42
CA PHE A 372 12.10 -14.98 -1.45
C PHE A 372 12.41 -15.52 -2.86
N SER A 373 11.93 -14.83 -3.90
CA SER A 373 12.31 -15.05 -5.31
C SER A 373 13.76 -14.75 -5.62
N ASN A 374 14.41 -13.93 -4.79
CA ASN A 374 15.79 -13.47 -4.95
C ASN A 374 16.69 -13.94 -3.79
N THR A 375 16.24 -14.97 -3.07
CA THR A 375 17.00 -15.62 -2.00
C THR A 375 16.95 -17.13 -2.19
N VAL A 376 18.11 -17.77 -2.31
CA VAL A 376 18.27 -19.22 -2.46
C VAL A 376 18.77 -19.78 -1.13
N LEU A 377 18.17 -20.89 -0.67
CA LEU A 377 18.68 -21.62 0.48
C LEU A 377 19.60 -22.74 0.00
N ARG A 378 20.83 -22.74 0.49
CA ARG A 378 21.74 -23.89 0.38
C ARG A 378 21.17 -25.10 1.11
N HIS A 379 21.75 -26.29 0.90
CA HIS A 379 21.32 -27.52 1.57
C HIS A 379 21.32 -27.45 3.10
N ASP A 380 22.19 -26.65 3.70
CA ASP A 380 22.27 -26.38 5.13
C ASP A 380 21.33 -25.26 5.61
N SER A 381 20.44 -24.77 4.74
CA SER A 381 19.53 -23.64 4.96
C SER A 381 20.21 -22.28 5.10
N ASP A 382 21.48 -22.15 4.71
CA ASP A 382 22.13 -20.84 4.65
C ASP A 382 21.59 -20.02 3.46
N PRO A 383 21.09 -18.78 3.69
CA PRO A 383 20.54 -17.95 2.64
C PRO A 383 21.63 -17.26 1.81
N VAL A 384 21.42 -17.27 0.49
CA VAL A 384 22.25 -16.61 -0.52
C VAL A 384 21.39 -15.65 -1.33
N PHE A 385 21.78 -14.37 -1.33
CA PHE A 385 21.10 -13.32 -2.08
C PHE A 385 21.55 -13.29 -3.53
N ILE A 386 20.58 -13.16 -4.44
CA ILE A 386 20.78 -13.07 -5.89
C ILE A 386 19.94 -11.94 -6.48
N ASP A 387 20.24 -11.52 -7.71
CA ASP A 387 19.52 -10.44 -8.41
C ASP A 387 19.42 -9.12 -7.60
N PRO A 388 20.52 -8.62 -7.00
CA PRO A 388 20.53 -7.32 -6.33
C PRO A 388 20.17 -6.22 -7.32
N ARG A 389 19.35 -5.26 -6.87
CA ARG A 389 19.03 -4.07 -7.67
C ARG A 389 19.99 -2.93 -7.36
N GLY A 390 20.37 -2.77 -6.10
CA GLY A 390 21.36 -1.78 -5.71
C GLY A 390 21.01 -0.36 -6.16
N TYR A 391 19.74 0.06 -6.10
CA TYR A 391 19.36 1.45 -6.34
C TYR A 391 18.10 1.78 -5.54
N PHE A 392 17.98 3.05 -5.13
CA PHE A 392 16.84 3.58 -4.40
C PHE A 392 16.59 5.02 -4.84
N GLY A 393 15.45 5.26 -5.49
CA GLY A 393 15.18 6.55 -6.12
C GLY A 393 16.19 6.84 -7.23
N ASN A 394 16.94 7.92 -7.07
CA ASN A 394 18.01 8.34 -7.98
C ASN A 394 19.41 7.92 -7.49
N THR A 395 19.51 7.33 -6.29
CA THR A 395 20.77 6.89 -5.69
C THR A 395 21.12 5.47 -6.10
N GLU A 396 22.37 5.26 -6.51
CA GLU A 396 22.94 3.94 -6.74
C GLU A 396 23.54 3.39 -5.44
N PHE A 397 23.35 2.09 -5.22
CA PHE A 397 23.75 1.26 -4.08
C PHE A 397 23.13 1.60 -2.73
N TYR A 398 22.90 2.87 -2.44
CA TYR A 398 22.46 3.35 -1.13
C TYR A 398 20.97 3.69 -1.11
N GLY A 399 20.30 3.44 0.01
CA GLY A 399 18.91 3.81 0.23
C GLY A 399 18.46 3.66 1.67
N ASP A 400 17.15 3.71 1.89
CA ASP A 400 16.55 3.44 3.20
C ASP A 400 16.67 1.94 3.55
N ALA A 401 17.22 1.64 4.73
CA ALA A 401 17.30 0.27 5.26
C ALA A 401 15.91 -0.38 5.35
N ALA A 402 14.87 0.41 5.67
CA ALA A 402 13.50 -0.08 5.72
C ALA A 402 13.00 -0.60 4.36
N TYR A 403 13.61 -0.19 3.24
CA TYR A 403 13.26 -0.72 1.93
C TYR A 403 13.54 -2.22 1.83
N ASP A 404 14.72 -2.68 2.29
CA ASP A 404 15.06 -4.10 2.31
C ASP A 404 14.18 -4.88 3.30
N TRP A 405 13.91 -4.33 4.48
CA TRP A 405 12.99 -4.96 5.45
C TRP A 405 11.60 -5.15 4.86
N VAL A 406 11.07 -4.15 4.16
CA VAL A 406 9.75 -4.26 3.52
C VAL A 406 9.79 -5.22 2.33
N LYS A 407 10.90 -5.32 1.58
CA LYS A 407 11.06 -6.31 0.51
C LYS A 407 11.09 -7.75 1.01
N LEU A 408 11.77 -7.99 2.13
CA LEU A 408 11.71 -9.29 2.81
C LEU A 408 10.29 -9.59 3.31
N TYR A 409 9.66 -8.61 3.97
CA TYR A 409 8.29 -8.71 4.48
C TYR A 409 7.25 -8.92 3.37
N TYR A 410 7.48 -8.33 2.20
CA TYR A 410 6.65 -8.47 1.01
C TYR A 410 6.49 -9.94 0.60
N SER A 411 7.60 -10.66 0.60
CA SER A 411 7.63 -12.09 0.37
C SER A 411 7.12 -12.88 1.56
N LEU A 412 7.59 -12.58 2.77
CA LEU A 412 7.32 -13.35 3.99
C LEU A 412 5.83 -13.38 4.35
N PHE A 413 5.17 -12.22 4.36
CA PHE A 413 3.82 -12.08 4.90
C PHE A 413 2.76 -11.84 3.83
N SER A 414 3.05 -11.00 2.82
CA SER A 414 2.02 -10.56 1.88
C SER A 414 1.81 -11.48 0.67
N ASN A 415 2.50 -12.64 0.65
CA ASN A 415 2.41 -13.65 -0.40
C ASN A 415 2.75 -13.15 -1.81
N TYR A 416 3.65 -12.17 -1.92
CA TYR A 416 4.07 -11.60 -3.20
C TYR A 416 4.53 -12.67 -4.21
N ASP A 417 5.35 -13.63 -3.79
CA ASP A 417 5.88 -14.63 -4.73
C ASP A 417 4.77 -15.53 -5.29
N GLN A 418 3.75 -15.85 -4.50
CA GLN A 418 2.59 -16.62 -4.97
C GLN A 418 1.75 -15.78 -5.95
N PHE A 419 1.56 -14.50 -5.67
CA PHE A 419 0.92 -13.56 -6.58
C PHE A 419 1.67 -13.46 -7.92
N ASN A 420 3.01 -13.31 -7.87
CA ASN A 420 3.86 -13.21 -9.04
C ASN A 420 3.85 -14.49 -9.89
N LEU A 421 3.73 -15.67 -9.25
CA LEU A 421 3.51 -16.97 -9.91
C LEU A 421 2.07 -17.17 -10.44
N LYS A 422 1.23 -16.12 -10.39
CA LYS A 422 -0.18 -16.13 -10.77
C LYS A 422 -1.01 -17.18 -9.99
N ARG A 423 -0.64 -17.43 -8.73
CA ARG A 423 -1.38 -18.29 -7.78
C ARG A 423 -2.32 -17.44 -6.92
N PHE A 424 -3.21 -16.71 -7.58
CA PHE A 424 -4.25 -15.93 -6.92
C PHE A 424 -5.55 -16.03 -7.72
N SER A 425 -6.66 -15.68 -7.08
CA SER A 425 -7.95 -15.50 -7.75
C SER A 425 -8.49 -14.11 -7.48
N LEU A 426 -9.12 -13.52 -8.49
CA LEU A 426 -9.70 -12.19 -8.44
C LEU A 426 -11.12 -12.22 -9.00
N ASP A 427 -12.08 -11.73 -8.21
CA ASP A 427 -13.47 -11.56 -8.60
C ASP A 427 -13.87 -10.10 -8.38
N ILE A 428 -14.08 -9.37 -9.48
CA ILE A 428 -14.52 -7.97 -9.46
C ILE A 428 -16.03 -7.94 -9.74
N ARG A 429 -16.82 -7.66 -8.70
CA ARG A 429 -18.28 -7.56 -8.77
C ARG A 429 -18.71 -6.11 -8.95
N GLU A 430 -20.01 -5.82 -8.88
CA GLU A 430 -20.51 -4.45 -9.07
C GLU A 430 -20.14 -3.50 -7.94
N LYS A 431 -19.98 -4.00 -6.70
CA LYS A 431 -19.77 -3.18 -5.50
C LYS A 431 -18.64 -3.65 -4.59
N ASP A 432 -18.02 -4.78 -4.91
CA ASP A 432 -16.96 -5.36 -4.11
C ASP A 432 -15.94 -6.10 -4.97
N VAL A 433 -14.77 -6.30 -4.37
CA VAL A 433 -13.69 -7.10 -4.92
C VAL A 433 -13.34 -8.21 -3.94
N THR A 434 -13.21 -9.42 -4.44
CA THR A 434 -12.60 -10.54 -3.71
C THR A 434 -11.26 -10.89 -4.35
N LEU A 435 -10.18 -10.79 -3.57
CA LEU A 435 -8.82 -11.17 -3.95
C LEU A 435 -8.30 -12.21 -2.95
N ASP A 436 -8.00 -13.41 -3.45
CA ASP A 436 -7.42 -14.49 -2.66
C ASP A 436 -6.05 -14.85 -3.24
N ILE A 437 -4.98 -14.70 -2.45
CA ILE A 437 -3.62 -15.02 -2.85
C ILE A 437 -3.21 -16.29 -2.11
N GLY A 438 -2.70 -17.28 -2.85
CA GLY A 438 -2.23 -18.53 -2.28
C GLY A 438 -1.17 -18.28 -1.21
N SER A 439 -1.22 -19.07 -0.14
CA SER A 439 -0.26 -18.98 0.97
C SER A 439 1.13 -19.46 0.57
N ASN A 440 2.16 -18.75 1.02
CA ASN A 440 3.55 -19.20 1.01
C ASN A 440 3.92 -20.04 2.26
N SER A 441 3.01 -20.13 3.24
CA SER A 441 3.16 -20.77 4.56
C SER A 441 4.13 -20.07 5.53
N TRP A 442 4.56 -18.85 5.30
CA TRP A 442 5.46 -18.06 6.16
C TRP A 442 4.75 -16.95 6.94
N GLU A 443 3.45 -16.73 6.71
CA GLU A 443 2.68 -15.63 7.30
C GLU A 443 2.69 -15.66 8.84
N ASN A 444 2.80 -16.85 9.43
CA ASN A 444 2.89 -17.03 10.87
C ASN A 444 4.20 -16.52 11.49
N MET A 445 5.20 -16.13 10.68
CA MET A 445 6.47 -15.55 11.13
C MET A 445 6.42 -14.02 11.29
N GLU A 446 5.28 -13.38 11.05
CA GLU A 446 5.14 -11.92 11.17
C GLU A 446 5.62 -11.38 12.53
N GLU A 447 5.15 -11.96 13.63
CA GLU A 447 5.54 -11.50 14.97
C GLU A 447 7.06 -11.66 15.18
N TYR A 448 7.61 -12.81 14.79
CA TYR A 448 9.04 -13.07 14.92
C TYR A 448 9.91 -12.13 14.08
N PHE A 449 9.43 -11.77 12.88
CA PHE A 449 10.08 -10.78 12.03
C PHE A 449 10.18 -9.42 12.73
N PHE A 450 9.12 -8.98 13.40
CA PHE A 450 9.14 -7.70 14.13
C PHE A 450 9.96 -7.76 15.42
N ASP A 451 9.99 -8.90 16.11
CA ASP A 451 10.86 -9.09 17.28
C ASP A 451 12.35 -8.95 16.90
N LEU A 452 12.76 -9.53 15.76
CA LEU A 452 14.15 -9.43 15.26
C LEU A 452 14.54 -8.02 14.77
N LEU A 453 13.55 -7.19 14.46
CA LEU A 453 13.73 -5.82 13.97
C LEU A 453 13.29 -4.77 14.99
N GLU A 454 13.17 -5.14 16.26
CA GLU A 454 12.85 -4.21 17.34
C GLU A 454 13.88 -3.05 17.34
N GLY A 455 13.38 -1.81 17.33
CA GLY A 455 14.20 -0.60 17.27
C GLY A 455 14.65 -0.18 15.86
N GLU A 456 14.55 -1.05 14.85
CA GLU A 456 14.94 -0.75 13.46
C GLU A 456 13.77 -0.14 12.68
N VAL A 457 12.59 -0.78 12.75
CA VAL A 457 11.37 -0.35 12.05
C VAL A 457 10.13 -0.57 12.90
N THR A 458 9.10 0.23 12.68
CA THR A 458 7.79 0.02 13.31
C THR A 458 6.86 -0.80 12.41
N ARG A 459 5.89 -1.53 12.99
CA ARG A 459 4.88 -2.25 12.21
C ARG A 459 4.12 -1.32 11.25
N ARG A 460 3.75 -0.13 11.71
CA ARG A 460 3.04 0.85 10.88
C ARG A 460 3.89 1.34 9.70
N GLN A 461 5.18 1.59 9.92
CA GLN A 461 6.14 1.93 8.85
C GLN A 461 6.20 0.81 7.81
N VAL A 462 6.39 -0.44 8.23
CA VAL A 462 6.48 -1.57 7.29
C VAL A 462 5.18 -1.72 6.48
N LYS A 463 4.01 -1.61 7.13
CA LYS A 463 2.70 -1.75 6.46
C LYS A 463 2.42 -0.63 5.46
N ILE A 464 2.73 0.63 5.77
CA ILE A 464 2.53 1.73 4.81
C ILE A 464 3.46 1.59 3.60
N LEU A 465 4.73 1.24 3.82
CA LEU A 465 5.69 1.05 2.73
C LEU A 465 5.37 -0.21 1.91
N LEU A 466 4.83 -1.27 2.54
CA LEU A 466 4.31 -2.45 1.86
C LEU A 466 3.16 -2.08 0.91
N ALA A 467 2.19 -1.29 1.38
CA ALA A 467 1.08 -0.81 0.58
C ALA A 467 1.57 -0.05 -0.66
N ILE A 468 2.55 0.84 -0.47
CA ILE A 468 3.20 1.58 -1.55
C ILE A 468 3.89 0.65 -2.56
N ILE A 469 4.62 -0.37 -2.09
CA ILE A 469 5.29 -1.33 -2.98
C ILE A 469 4.27 -2.13 -3.81
N TRP A 470 3.16 -2.57 -3.20
CA TRP A 470 2.06 -3.22 -3.91
C TRP A 470 1.45 -2.31 -4.99
N LEU A 471 1.15 -1.06 -4.65
CA LEU A 471 0.60 -0.08 -5.60
C LEU A 471 1.57 0.22 -6.75
N SER A 472 2.87 0.19 -6.46
CA SER A 472 3.93 0.38 -7.46
C SER A 472 4.08 -0.83 -8.41
N LEU A 473 3.60 -2.03 -8.03
CA LEU A 473 3.64 -3.23 -8.88
C LEU A 473 2.67 -3.14 -10.07
N THR A 474 1.61 -2.33 -9.97
CA THR A 474 0.52 -2.24 -10.98
C THR A 474 0.98 -2.16 -12.43
N THR A 475 1.95 -1.29 -12.76
CA THR A 475 2.47 -1.15 -14.14
C THR A 475 3.58 -2.14 -14.50
N TYR A 476 4.22 -2.77 -13.51
CA TYR A 476 5.18 -3.85 -13.78
C TYR A 476 4.47 -5.13 -14.21
N ALA A 477 3.23 -5.33 -13.77
CA ALA A 477 2.40 -6.48 -14.10
C ALA A 477 1.51 -6.23 -15.33
N TRP A 478 1.94 -5.33 -16.23
CA TRP A 478 1.12 -4.87 -17.35
C TRP A 478 0.68 -6.03 -18.24
N GLU A 479 1.46 -7.10 -18.33
CA GLU A 479 1.18 -8.29 -19.14
C GLU A 479 -0.11 -9.02 -18.76
N ASP A 480 -0.63 -8.79 -17.55
CA ASP A 480 -1.83 -9.44 -17.05
C ASP A 480 -2.75 -8.47 -16.31
N TYR A 481 -3.90 -8.16 -16.93
CA TYR A 481 -4.91 -7.26 -16.36
C TYR A 481 -5.33 -7.62 -14.92
N ASP A 482 -5.47 -8.92 -14.61
CA ASP A 482 -5.85 -9.35 -13.24
C ASP A 482 -4.73 -9.06 -12.24
N SER A 483 -3.47 -9.15 -12.65
CA SER A 483 -2.33 -8.79 -11.82
C SER A 483 -2.24 -7.28 -11.59
N ILE A 484 -2.57 -6.45 -12.58
CA ILE A 484 -2.66 -4.98 -12.40
C ILE A 484 -3.71 -4.66 -11.32
N CYS A 485 -4.92 -5.20 -11.50
CA CYS A 485 -6.03 -4.95 -10.58
C CYS A 485 -5.76 -5.52 -9.19
N GLY A 486 -5.28 -6.77 -9.11
CA GLY A 486 -4.95 -7.44 -7.85
C GLY A 486 -3.88 -6.68 -7.06
N ALA A 487 -2.83 -6.17 -7.73
CA ALA A 487 -1.80 -5.37 -7.09
C ALA A 487 -2.35 -4.05 -6.53
N PHE A 488 -3.24 -3.39 -7.28
CA PHE A 488 -3.91 -2.16 -6.82
C PHE A 488 -4.76 -2.42 -5.58
N TYR A 489 -5.63 -3.44 -5.61
CA TYR A 489 -6.52 -3.75 -4.51
C TYR A 489 -5.77 -4.23 -3.27
N ASN A 490 -4.75 -5.07 -3.42
CA ASN A 490 -3.94 -5.52 -2.28
C ASN A 490 -3.17 -4.34 -1.66
N GLY A 491 -2.69 -3.41 -2.50
CA GLY A 491 -2.10 -2.16 -2.06
C GLY A 491 -3.04 -1.31 -1.23
N LEU A 492 -4.30 -1.14 -1.66
CA LEU A 492 -5.31 -0.43 -0.87
C LEU A 492 -5.68 -1.17 0.43
N TYR A 493 -5.70 -2.50 0.41
CA TYR A 493 -6.00 -3.31 1.59
C TYR A 493 -4.98 -3.09 2.71
N TYR A 494 -3.68 -3.14 2.38
CA TYR A 494 -2.60 -2.84 3.33
C TYR A 494 -2.49 -1.35 3.66
N LEU A 495 -2.87 -0.47 2.73
CA LEU A 495 -2.96 0.95 3.02
C LEU A 495 -3.98 1.21 4.13
N GLU A 496 -5.18 0.64 4.01
CA GLU A 496 -6.21 0.79 5.04
C GLU A 496 -5.76 0.20 6.38
N GLU A 497 -5.07 -0.94 6.37
CA GLU A 497 -4.47 -1.51 7.58
C GLU A 497 -3.48 -0.53 8.24
N ALA A 498 -2.57 0.06 7.47
CA ALA A 498 -1.59 1.03 7.97
C ALA A 498 -2.23 2.35 8.42
N LEU A 499 -3.27 2.82 7.74
CA LEU A 499 -3.98 4.04 8.11
C LEU A 499 -4.89 3.84 9.33
N GLY A 500 -5.42 2.64 9.53
CA GLY A 500 -6.21 2.26 10.71
C GLY A 500 -5.39 2.07 11.99
N MET A 501 -4.07 1.87 11.87
CA MET A 501 -3.17 1.82 13.02
C MET A 501 -3.04 3.21 13.68
N GLU A 502 -3.30 3.32 14.98
CA GLU A 502 -3.05 4.56 15.72
C GLU A 502 -1.54 4.87 15.75
N SER A 503 -1.15 6.06 15.29
CA SER A 503 0.15 6.65 15.65
C SER A 503 0.06 7.37 16.98
N ALA A 504 1.21 7.49 17.65
CA ALA A 504 1.42 8.49 18.70
C ALA A 504 0.97 9.89 18.23
N TYR A 505 1.29 10.30 16.99
CA TYR A 505 0.86 11.59 16.45
C TYR A 505 -0.66 11.75 16.36
N SER A 506 -1.38 10.76 15.81
CA SER A 506 -2.85 10.79 15.75
C SER A 506 -3.48 10.80 17.15
N TYR A 507 -2.88 10.07 18.09
CA TYR A 507 -3.29 10.11 19.49
C TYR A 507 -3.08 11.51 20.09
N PHE A 508 -1.91 12.11 19.92
CA PHE A 508 -1.61 13.47 20.41
C PHE A 508 -2.52 14.51 19.77
N SER A 509 -2.70 14.49 18.45
CA SER A 509 -3.55 15.44 17.73
C SER A 509 -5.00 15.37 18.20
N ARG A 510 -5.54 14.16 18.42
CA ARG A 510 -6.90 13.96 18.92
C ARG A 510 -7.06 14.51 20.34
N ASN A 511 -6.13 14.17 21.23
CA ASN A 511 -6.16 14.65 22.62
C ASN A 511 -5.99 16.17 22.72
N MET A 512 -5.10 16.75 21.92
CA MET A 512 -4.95 18.21 21.84
C MET A 512 -6.24 18.90 21.36
N ASN A 513 -7.00 18.28 20.45
CA ASN A 513 -8.30 18.82 20.05
C ASN A 513 -9.30 18.84 21.21
N PHE A 514 -9.42 17.74 21.97
CA PHE A 514 -10.29 17.69 23.15
C PHE A 514 -9.90 18.72 24.22
N ILE A 515 -8.61 18.82 24.54
CA ILE A 515 -8.09 19.79 25.52
C ILE A 515 -8.35 21.22 25.05
N ASN A 516 -8.01 21.55 23.80
CA ASN A 516 -8.21 22.90 23.25
C ASN A 516 -9.69 23.30 23.23
N SER A 517 -10.58 22.37 22.85
CA SER A 517 -12.03 22.59 22.87
C SER A 517 -12.50 22.90 24.29
N ALA A 518 -12.07 22.09 25.27
CA ALA A 518 -12.45 22.25 26.68
C ALA A 518 -11.97 23.60 27.26
N LEU A 519 -10.73 24.00 26.98
CA LEU A 519 -10.17 25.28 27.44
C LEU A 519 -10.87 26.49 26.82
N ARG A 520 -11.24 26.43 25.53
CA ARG A 520 -12.03 27.47 24.87
C ARG A 520 -13.45 27.60 25.43
N GLY A 521 -13.99 26.53 25.98
CA GLY A 521 -15.31 26.52 26.61
C GLY A 521 -15.37 27.11 28.03
N ILE A 522 -14.24 27.49 28.62
CA ILE A 522 -14.21 28.06 29.98
C ILE A 522 -14.76 29.49 29.98
N SER A 523 -15.64 29.81 30.92
CA SER A 523 -16.13 31.19 31.13
C SER A 523 -15.02 32.10 31.66
N MET A 524 -14.60 33.07 30.86
CA MET A 524 -13.59 34.05 31.28
C MET A 524 -14.07 34.92 32.45
N SER A 525 -15.37 35.22 32.54
CA SER A 525 -15.90 36.02 33.66
C SER A 525 -15.87 35.27 35.00
N GLU A 526 -15.97 33.94 34.99
CA GLU A 526 -15.79 33.11 36.19
C GLU A 526 -14.30 32.96 36.52
N MET A 527 -13.46 32.79 35.50
CA MET A 527 -12.00 32.74 35.67
C MET A 527 -11.46 34.02 36.34
N ASP A 528 -11.87 35.19 35.86
CA ASP A 528 -11.45 36.48 36.41
C ASP A 528 -11.90 36.67 37.86
N ARG A 529 -13.12 36.20 38.18
CA ARG A 529 -13.65 36.22 39.55
C ARG A 529 -12.85 35.31 40.49
N LEU A 530 -12.49 34.10 40.04
CA LEU A 530 -11.66 33.19 40.80
C LEU A 530 -10.29 33.80 41.09
N ILE A 531 -9.63 34.37 40.08
CA ILE A 531 -8.31 35.02 40.24
C ILE A 531 -8.42 36.19 41.22
N LEU A 532 -9.44 37.05 41.08
CA LEU A 532 -9.65 38.19 41.96
C LEU A 532 -9.88 37.78 43.42
N ASP A 533 -10.62 36.70 43.64
CA ASP A 533 -10.86 36.17 44.98
C ASP A 533 -9.60 35.60 45.61
N CYS A 534 -8.79 34.87 44.83
CA CYS A 534 -7.48 34.39 45.28
C CYS A 534 -6.53 35.55 45.60
N GLU A 535 -6.49 36.58 44.75
CA GLU A 535 -5.68 37.78 44.96
C GLU A 535 -6.06 38.51 46.25
N LYS A 536 -7.36 38.70 46.50
CA LYS A 536 -7.86 39.33 47.73
C LYS A 536 -7.51 38.52 48.97
N ALA A 537 -7.60 37.19 48.91
CA ALA A 537 -7.21 36.33 50.02
C ALA A 537 -5.72 36.51 50.35
N LEU A 538 -4.84 36.43 49.34
CA LEU A 538 -3.40 36.59 49.50
C LEU A 538 -3.02 37.98 50.03
N LYS A 539 -3.61 39.06 49.49
CA LYS A 539 -3.40 40.44 50.00
C LYS A 539 -3.89 40.63 51.44
N GLY A 540 -4.87 39.84 51.87
CA GLY A 540 -5.36 39.81 53.25
C GLY A 540 -4.52 38.96 54.21
N GLY A 541 -3.44 38.32 53.75
CA GLY A 541 -2.63 37.39 54.55
C GLY A 541 -3.28 36.00 54.72
N HIS A 542 -4.18 35.63 53.81
CA HIS A 542 -4.84 34.33 53.76
C HIS A 542 -4.28 33.48 52.61
N LYS A 543 -4.65 32.20 52.56
CA LYS A 543 -4.09 31.25 51.60
C LYS A 543 -5.11 30.73 50.59
N VAL A 544 -4.59 30.23 49.46
CA VAL A 544 -5.36 29.52 48.44
C VAL A 544 -5.17 28.02 48.64
N ILE A 545 -6.24 27.28 48.86
CA ILE A 545 -6.22 25.86 49.13
C ILE A 545 -6.79 25.11 47.92
N ALA A 546 -6.03 24.16 47.37
CA ALA A 546 -6.53 23.24 46.35
C ALA A 546 -6.86 21.89 46.99
N SER A 547 -8.01 21.31 46.64
CA SER A 547 -8.43 20.00 47.15
C SER A 547 -8.88 19.09 46.02
N GLY A 548 -8.49 17.83 46.10
CA GLY A 548 -8.87 16.81 45.12
C GLY A 548 -8.63 15.40 45.64
N LEU A 549 -9.08 14.42 44.85
CA LEU A 549 -8.93 12.98 45.11
C LEU A 549 -8.35 12.24 43.91
N GLY A 550 -7.76 11.09 44.18
CA GLY A 550 -7.24 10.18 43.17
C GLY A 550 -6.26 10.89 42.23
N LYS A 551 -6.56 10.90 40.94
CA LYS A 551 -5.68 11.50 39.91
C LYS A 551 -5.62 13.04 39.95
N ASN A 552 -6.46 13.71 40.75
CA ASN A 552 -6.36 15.15 40.98
C ASN A 552 -5.36 15.51 42.10
N VAL A 553 -4.91 14.56 42.91
CA VAL A 553 -3.97 14.82 44.02
C VAL A 553 -2.64 15.41 43.50
N PRO A 554 -1.94 14.79 42.53
CA PRO A 554 -0.69 15.35 42.01
C PRO A 554 -0.87 16.72 41.36
N ILE A 555 -2.07 17.01 40.84
CA ILE A 555 -2.40 18.30 40.23
C ILE A 555 -2.49 19.40 41.29
N CYS A 556 -3.12 19.09 42.44
CA CYS A 556 -3.22 20.01 43.57
C CYS A 556 -1.84 20.25 44.22
N GLU A 557 -1.06 19.19 44.42
CA GLU A 557 0.31 19.27 44.95
C GLU A 557 1.22 20.09 44.04
N LYS A 558 1.12 19.90 42.71
CA LYS A 558 1.88 20.72 41.74
C LYS A 558 1.48 22.19 41.80
N PHE A 559 0.19 22.50 41.99
CA PHE A 559 -0.28 23.87 42.15
C PHE A 559 0.24 24.51 43.44
N GLU A 560 0.14 23.81 44.58
CA GLU A 560 0.72 24.26 45.85
C GLU A 560 2.21 24.53 45.69
N GLY A 561 2.97 23.57 45.13
CA GLY A 561 4.40 23.71 44.90
C GLY A 561 4.75 24.94 44.06
N THR A 562 4.02 25.19 42.96
CA THR A 562 4.21 26.38 42.12
C THR A 562 3.94 27.67 42.91
N MET A 563 2.83 27.74 43.65
CA MET A 563 2.47 28.93 44.43
C MET A 563 3.48 29.23 45.54
N VAL A 564 3.87 28.21 46.31
CA VAL A 564 4.86 28.34 47.39
C VAL A 564 6.23 28.74 46.83
N SER A 565 6.63 28.22 45.68
CA SER A 565 7.86 28.62 44.98
C SER A 565 7.86 30.11 44.62
N LEU A 566 6.68 30.68 44.32
CA LEU A 566 6.48 32.10 44.06
C LEU A 566 6.34 32.94 45.35
N GLY A 567 6.46 32.33 46.53
CA GLY A 567 6.25 32.97 47.82
C GLY A 567 4.79 33.36 48.09
N LEU A 568 3.84 32.71 47.40
CA LEU A 568 2.39 32.91 47.61
C LEU A 568 1.85 31.78 48.47
N ASP A 569 1.13 32.11 49.54
CA ASP A 569 0.61 31.11 50.47
C ASP A 569 -0.46 30.24 49.82
N ALA A 570 -0.12 28.97 49.62
CA ALA A 570 -1.03 27.94 49.15
C ALA A 570 -0.88 26.65 49.96
N ARG A 571 -1.94 25.83 49.93
CA ARG A 571 -1.94 24.50 50.53
C ARG A 571 -2.69 23.48 49.69
N PHE A 572 -2.20 22.24 49.67
CA PHE A 572 -3.01 21.10 49.28
C PHE A 572 -3.82 20.59 50.49
N LEU A 573 -5.10 20.32 50.29
CA LEU A 573 -5.97 19.65 51.25
C LEU A 573 -6.52 18.38 50.61
N HIS A 574 -6.05 17.21 51.05
CA HIS A 574 -6.57 15.95 50.53
C HIS A 574 -8.03 15.76 50.99
N THR A 575 -8.96 15.57 50.04
CA THR A 575 -10.41 15.65 50.34
C THR A 575 -10.86 14.63 51.41
N ASN A 576 -10.27 13.43 51.43
CA ASN A 576 -10.65 12.40 52.42
C ASN A 576 -10.12 12.71 53.83
N SER A 577 -8.88 13.18 53.96
CA SER A 577 -8.28 13.47 55.26
C SER A 577 -8.81 14.76 55.87
N ALA A 578 -9.32 15.68 55.05
CA ALA A 578 -10.03 16.88 55.49
C ALA A 578 -11.06 16.55 56.57
N VAL A 579 -11.94 15.58 56.29
CA VAL A 579 -13.04 15.21 57.20
C VAL A 579 -12.59 14.39 58.42
N HIS A 580 -11.31 14.00 58.46
CA HIS A 580 -10.67 13.28 59.55
C HIS A 580 -9.67 14.12 60.35
N GLY A 581 -9.71 15.45 60.24
CA GLY A 581 -8.97 16.37 61.12
C GLY A 581 -8.23 17.49 60.39
N GLU A 582 -7.93 17.32 59.10
CA GLU A 582 -7.19 18.32 58.32
C GLU A 582 -8.04 19.55 57.95
N MET A 583 -9.35 19.52 58.20
CA MET A 583 -10.20 20.71 58.15
C MET A 583 -9.73 21.84 59.11
N GLY A 584 -8.85 21.56 60.07
CA GLY A 584 -8.16 22.59 60.84
C GLY A 584 -7.29 23.53 59.99
N LEU A 585 -6.88 23.11 58.79
CA LEU A 585 -6.08 23.92 57.86
C LEU A 585 -6.86 25.08 57.23
N VAL A 586 -8.20 25.02 57.21
CA VAL A 586 -9.06 26.01 56.54
C VAL A 586 -9.51 27.08 57.53
N HIS A 587 -9.15 28.34 57.28
CA HIS A 587 -9.47 29.49 58.13
C HIS A 587 -10.35 30.52 57.41
N PRO A 588 -11.09 31.37 58.16
CA PRO A 588 -11.80 32.50 57.57
C PRO A 588 -10.84 33.40 56.77
N GLY A 589 -11.26 33.81 55.57
CA GLY A 589 -10.47 34.57 54.60
C GLY A 589 -9.82 33.72 53.51
N ASP A 590 -9.67 32.40 53.73
CA ASP A 590 -9.10 31.50 52.74
C ASP A 590 -10.03 31.27 51.54
N VAL A 591 -9.42 30.93 50.39
CA VAL A 591 -10.12 30.44 49.20
C VAL A 591 -9.84 28.94 49.07
N LEU A 592 -10.89 28.12 48.96
CA LEU A 592 -10.78 26.68 48.72
C LEU A 592 -11.31 26.34 47.33
N ILE A 593 -10.50 25.68 46.52
CA ILE A 593 -10.83 25.20 45.18
C ILE A 593 -10.93 23.67 45.21
N ILE A 594 -12.12 23.11 45.00
CA ILE A 594 -12.33 21.65 44.92
C ILE A 594 -12.28 21.23 43.45
N LEU A 595 -11.38 20.30 43.13
CA LEU A 595 -11.23 19.69 41.80
C LEU A 595 -11.96 18.35 41.74
N THR A 596 -12.99 18.26 40.90
CA THR A 596 -13.70 17.00 40.66
C THR A 596 -14.26 16.95 39.24
N LYS A 597 -13.93 15.91 38.48
CA LYS A 597 -14.42 15.77 37.10
C LYS A 597 -15.95 15.64 37.05
N SER A 598 -16.49 14.65 37.76
CA SER A 598 -17.92 14.31 37.70
C SER A 598 -18.80 15.25 38.51
N GLY A 599 -18.21 15.96 39.48
CA GLY A 599 -18.95 16.74 40.47
C GLY A 599 -19.83 15.91 41.39
N SER A 600 -19.71 14.58 41.40
CA SER A 600 -20.59 13.68 42.17
C SER A 600 -19.83 12.70 43.07
N THR A 601 -18.50 12.86 43.20
CA THR A 601 -17.70 12.10 44.17
C THR A 601 -18.18 12.39 45.59
N THR A 602 -18.61 11.36 46.32
CA THR A 602 -19.26 11.47 47.63
C THR A 602 -18.46 12.33 48.60
N GLU A 603 -17.16 12.14 48.66
CA GLU A 603 -16.25 12.83 49.57
C GLU A 603 -16.08 14.31 49.18
N SER A 604 -16.03 14.62 47.88
CA SER A 604 -16.01 16.01 47.40
C SER A 604 -17.33 16.73 47.70
N VAL A 605 -18.46 16.03 47.56
CA VAL A 605 -19.79 16.56 47.90
C VAL A 605 -19.86 16.86 49.40
N TYR A 606 -19.40 15.92 50.22
CA TYR A 606 -19.40 16.07 51.67
C TYR A 606 -18.48 17.19 52.14
N LEU A 607 -17.27 17.30 51.58
CA LEU A 607 -16.36 18.41 51.88
C LEU A 607 -16.98 19.77 51.51
N ALA A 608 -17.60 19.89 50.34
CA ALA A 608 -18.27 21.13 49.92
C ALA A 608 -19.41 21.52 50.88
N GLU A 609 -20.20 20.57 51.36
CA GLU A 609 -21.26 20.81 52.35
C GLU A 609 -20.69 21.36 53.67
N LEU A 610 -19.60 20.76 54.17
CA LEU A 610 -18.94 21.20 55.40
C LEU A 610 -18.35 22.60 55.26
N ILE A 611 -17.74 22.91 54.12
CA ILE A 611 -17.14 24.22 53.86
C ILE A 611 -18.22 25.30 53.73
N LYS A 612 -19.36 25.00 53.07
CA LYS A 612 -20.49 25.95 52.97
C LYS A 612 -21.01 26.39 54.34
N LYS A 613 -20.90 25.55 55.37
CA LYS A 613 -21.28 25.89 56.75
C LYS A 613 -20.25 26.78 57.47
N ARG A 614 -19.03 26.92 56.95
CA ARG A 614 -17.97 27.76 57.54
C ARG A 614 -18.05 29.19 57.03
N LYS A 615 -18.29 30.13 57.95
CA LYS A 615 -18.32 31.57 57.62
C LYS A 615 -16.93 32.07 57.26
N GLY A 616 -16.86 32.88 56.20
CA GLY A 616 -15.64 33.58 55.79
C GLY A 616 -14.72 32.80 54.84
N VAL A 617 -15.01 31.54 54.51
CA VAL A 617 -14.25 30.78 53.50
C VAL A 617 -14.93 30.93 52.13
N LYS A 618 -14.16 31.25 51.09
CA LYS A 618 -14.68 31.27 49.73
C LYS A 618 -14.49 29.91 49.06
N LEU A 619 -15.59 29.23 48.77
CA LEU A 619 -15.57 27.95 48.06
C LEU A 619 -15.72 28.15 46.55
N TRP A 620 -14.81 27.57 45.80
CA TRP A 620 -14.83 27.44 44.34
C TRP A 620 -14.84 25.96 43.94
N LEU A 621 -15.68 25.62 42.96
CA LEU A 621 -15.70 24.32 42.33
C LEU A 621 -15.04 24.39 40.95
N MET A 622 -14.05 23.54 40.69
CA MET A 622 -13.49 23.32 39.36
C MET A 622 -13.91 21.93 38.87
N SER A 623 -14.76 21.88 37.84
CA SER A 623 -15.43 20.64 37.41
C SER A 623 -15.57 20.55 35.90
N CYS A 624 -15.69 19.32 35.37
CA CYS A 624 -16.04 19.09 33.97
C CYS A 624 -17.55 18.91 33.77
N ASN A 625 -18.31 18.76 34.85
CA ASN A 625 -19.75 18.59 34.84
C ASN A 625 -20.44 19.71 35.61
N GLU A 626 -21.31 20.46 34.93
CA GLU A 626 -22.10 21.54 35.51
C GLU A 626 -23.33 21.06 36.31
N ASN A 627 -23.71 19.79 36.13
CA ASN A 627 -24.89 19.18 36.77
C ASN A 627 -24.51 18.21 37.91
N GLY A 628 -23.26 18.27 38.38
CA GLY A 628 -22.76 17.42 39.46
C GLY A 628 -23.44 17.69 40.80
N SER A 629 -23.55 16.66 41.65
CA SER A 629 -24.17 16.78 42.98
C SER A 629 -23.52 17.82 43.88
N VAL A 630 -22.22 18.10 43.70
CA VAL A 630 -21.45 19.09 44.48
C VAL A 630 -21.83 20.53 44.13
N VAL A 631 -22.38 20.76 42.93
CA VAL A 631 -22.69 22.11 42.40
C VAL A 631 -23.68 22.85 43.29
N LYS A 632 -24.62 22.15 43.94
CA LYS A 632 -25.59 22.75 44.88
C LYS A 632 -24.94 23.35 46.14
N TYR A 633 -23.71 22.96 46.45
CA TYR A 633 -22.98 23.44 47.63
C TYR A 633 -21.94 24.52 47.31
N ALA A 634 -21.60 24.74 46.04
CA ALA A 634 -20.62 25.74 45.62
C ALA A 634 -21.30 26.86 44.83
N ASP A 635 -21.36 28.04 45.42
CA ASP A 635 -21.97 29.20 44.77
C ASP A 635 -21.05 29.79 43.67
N ASN A 636 -19.74 29.54 43.75
CA ASN A 636 -18.77 29.89 42.71
C ASN A 636 -18.26 28.63 41.99
N LYS A 637 -18.26 28.66 40.65
CA LYS A 637 -17.89 27.50 39.84
C LYS A 637 -17.14 27.91 38.57
N LEU A 638 -16.13 27.11 38.25
CA LEU A 638 -15.41 27.15 36.99
C LEU A 638 -15.61 25.81 36.28
N ILE A 639 -16.45 25.81 35.25
CA ILE A 639 -16.75 24.61 34.46
C ILE A 639 -15.79 24.54 33.27
N ILE A 640 -15.15 23.39 33.10
CA ILE A 640 -14.27 23.06 31.97
C ILE A 640 -14.95 21.96 31.15
N PRO A 641 -15.71 22.30 30.09
CA PRO A 641 -16.55 21.35 29.37
C PRO A 641 -15.71 20.38 28.52
N LEU A 642 -15.25 19.30 29.14
CA LEU A 642 -14.46 18.26 28.48
C LEU A 642 -15.38 17.20 27.86
N GLU A 643 -15.23 16.99 26.56
CA GLU A 643 -15.98 15.99 25.80
C GLU A 643 -15.50 14.55 26.06
N HIS A 644 -14.18 14.33 26.08
CA HIS A 644 -13.60 12.99 26.15
C HIS A 644 -12.24 12.93 26.85
N GLU A 645 -11.96 11.84 27.56
CA GLU A 645 -10.70 11.57 28.25
C GLU A 645 -9.55 11.11 27.36
N GLY A 646 -9.79 10.79 26.08
CA GLY A 646 -8.76 10.28 25.17
C GLY A 646 -8.44 8.79 25.23
N ASP A 647 -8.92 8.05 26.25
CA ASP A 647 -8.86 6.58 26.28
C ASP A 647 -10.03 5.96 25.49
N PRO A 648 -9.96 4.69 25.05
CA PRO A 648 -11.04 4.06 24.26
C PRO A 648 -12.42 4.00 24.94
N TRP A 649 -12.48 4.14 26.26
CA TRP A 649 -13.72 3.97 27.04
C TRP A 649 -14.26 5.27 27.62
N ASN A 650 -13.52 6.38 27.52
CA ASN A 650 -13.85 7.67 28.14
C ASN A 650 -13.95 7.65 29.67
N ILE A 651 -13.23 6.76 30.35
CA ILE A 651 -13.37 6.54 31.80
C ILE A 651 -12.13 6.94 32.59
N ILE A 652 -10.95 6.86 31.99
CA ILE A 652 -9.69 7.03 32.74
C ILE A 652 -9.38 8.52 32.84
N PRO A 653 -9.23 9.11 34.05
CA PRO A 653 -8.86 10.51 34.18
C PRO A 653 -7.50 10.79 33.50
N ASN A 654 -7.53 11.53 32.39
CA ASN A 654 -6.38 11.78 31.52
C ASN A 654 -6.41 13.22 30.95
N ASN A 655 -7.37 13.53 30.07
CA ASN A 655 -7.52 14.90 29.56
C ASN A 655 -8.08 15.84 30.64
N SER A 656 -8.93 15.35 31.53
CA SER A 656 -9.52 16.17 32.61
C SER A 656 -8.47 16.69 33.59
N THR A 657 -7.56 15.83 34.04
CA THR A 657 -6.46 16.21 34.93
C THR A 657 -5.49 17.16 34.25
N THR A 658 -5.23 16.98 32.96
CA THR A 658 -4.41 17.88 32.14
C THR A 658 -5.04 19.27 32.05
N CYS A 659 -6.35 19.36 31.79
CA CYS A 659 -7.07 20.63 31.78
C CYS A 659 -7.02 21.34 33.14
N PHE A 660 -7.26 20.62 34.25
CA PHE A 660 -7.14 21.20 35.59
C PHE A 660 -5.74 21.73 35.88
N LEU A 661 -4.70 20.99 35.47
CA LEU A 661 -3.32 21.43 35.62
C LEU A 661 -3.06 22.73 34.86
N ILE A 662 -3.47 22.81 33.59
CA ILE A 662 -3.29 24.02 32.76
C ILE A 662 -3.96 25.22 33.42
N VAL A 663 -5.20 25.06 33.90
CA VAL A 663 -5.95 26.14 34.53
C VAL A 663 -5.31 26.59 35.84
N LEU A 664 -4.93 25.66 36.72
CA LEU A 664 -4.30 26.00 38.00
C LEU A 664 -2.93 26.66 37.82
N GLN A 665 -2.11 26.17 36.88
CA GLN A 665 -0.82 26.81 36.59
C GLN A 665 -1.01 28.21 36.00
N MET A 666 -2.03 28.41 35.15
CA MET A 666 -2.38 29.73 34.65
C MET A 666 -2.78 30.68 35.79
N ILE A 667 -3.60 30.22 36.74
CA ILE A 667 -3.96 31.00 37.94
C ILE A 667 -2.72 31.39 38.73
N ALA A 668 -1.81 30.46 38.98
CA ALA A 668 -0.57 30.73 39.71
C ALA A 668 0.28 31.82 39.02
N MET A 669 0.44 31.73 37.70
CA MET A 669 1.18 32.73 36.92
C MET A 669 0.49 34.11 36.92
N GLN A 670 -0.84 34.16 36.87
CA GLN A 670 -1.58 35.42 36.95
C GLN A 670 -1.48 36.05 38.33
N LEU A 671 -1.55 35.25 39.40
CA LEU A 671 -1.38 35.74 40.77
C LEU A 671 0.04 36.25 40.99
N ALA A 672 1.07 35.57 40.49
CA ALA A 672 2.45 36.06 40.56
C ALA A 672 2.59 37.47 39.97
N ARG A 673 2.00 37.71 38.81
CA ARG A 673 1.99 39.04 38.16
C ARG A 673 1.23 40.07 38.97
N ARG A 674 0.03 39.72 39.47
CA ARG A 674 -0.83 40.65 40.23
C ARG A 674 -0.34 40.95 41.65
N MET A 675 0.53 40.08 42.17
CA MET A 675 1.20 40.23 43.47
C MET A 675 2.60 40.82 43.33
N ASP A 676 2.99 41.24 42.12
CA ASP A 676 4.30 41.82 41.80
C ASP A 676 5.48 40.98 42.35
N VAL A 677 5.41 39.65 42.18
CA VAL A 677 6.47 38.74 42.63
C VAL A 677 7.76 39.04 41.86
N SER A 678 8.75 39.58 42.56
CA SER A 678 10.06 39.89 41.99
C SER A 678 10.89 38.63 41.79
N LEU A 679 11.88 38.73 40.90
CA LEU A 679 12.86 37.66 40.71
C LEU A 679 13.61 37.39 42.02
N ASP A 680 13.99 38.41 42.77
CA ASP A 680 14.70 38.26 44.06
C ASP A 680 13.90 37.45 45.07
N ARG A 681 12.59 37.72 45.20
CA ARG A 681 11.70 36.93 46.08
C ARG A 681 11.59 35.48 45.60
N PHE A 682 11.62 35.25 44.29
CA PHE A 682 11.67 33.90 43.73
C PHE A 682 13.01 33.22 44.04
N LYS A 683 14.14 33.94 43.98
CA LYS A 683 15.48 33.44 44.31
C LYS A 683 15.57 32.95 45.76
N GLU A 684 15.02 33.70 46.71
CA GLU A 684 15.03 33.35 48.15
C GLU A 684 14.42 31.96 48.42
N ASN A 685 13.43 31.55 47.62
CA ASN A 685 12.76 30.25 47.75
C ASN A 685 13.47 29.11 46.99
N HIS A 686 14.56 29.38 46.27
CA HIS A 686 15.30 28.40 45.45
C HIS A 686 16.81 28.45 45.73
N PRO A 687 17.27 28.08 46.95
CA PRO A 687 18.66 28.20 47.36
C PRO A 687 19.64 27.22 46.69
N GLY A 688 19.18 26.33 45.79
CA GLY A 688 20.02 25.32 45.14
C GLY A 688 19.39 24.67 43.91
N GLY A 689 20.14 23.77 43.26
CA GLY A 689 19.75 23.13 41.99
C GLY A 689 19.91 24.05 40.77
N ALA A 690 19.55 23.56 39.57
CA ALA A 690 19.79 24.27 38.31
C ALA A 690 19.14 25.67 38.26
N ILE A 691 17.98 25.87 38.91
CA ILE A 691 17.33 27.19 39.00
C ILE A 691 18.13 28.12 39.93
N GLY A 692 18.57 27.62 41.09
CA GLY A 692 19.45 28.37 41.99
C GLY A 692 20.77 28.73 41.33
N GLU A 693 21.37 27.82 40.54
CA GLU A 693 22.59 28.08 39.75
C GLU A 693 22.35 29.18 38.72
N ILE A 694 21.32 29.07 37.88
CA ILE A 694 20.95 30.10 36.88
C ILE A 694 20.73 31.47 37.53
N LEU A 695 20.12 31.49 38.72
CA LEU A 695 19.79 32.72 39.44
C LEU A 695 20.94 33.28 40.30
N SER A 696 21.92 32.45 40.65
CA SER A 696 23.16 32.82 41.36
C SER A 696 24.25 33.36 40.42
N VAL A 697 24.11 33.11 39.11
CA VAL A 697 24.92 33.75 38.08
C VAL A 697 24.33 35.14 37.81
N GLU A 698 24.74 36.13 38.60
CA GLU A 698 24.71 37.53 38.17
C GLU A 698 26.11 37.99 37.76
N ASN A 699 26.15 38.79 36.70
CA ASN A 699 27.31 39.57 36.24
C ASN A 699 27.89 40.45 37.36
#